data_AF-A0A356B151-F1
#
_entry.id   AF-A0A356B151-F1
#
_cell.length_a   1.000
_cell.length_b   1.000
_cell.length_c   1.000
_cell.angle_alpha   90.00
_cell.angle_beta   90.00
_cell.angle_gamma   90.00
#
_symmetry.space_group_name_H-M   'P 1'
#
loop_
_entity.id
_entity.type
_entity.pdbx_description
1 polymer ?
#
loop_
_entity_poly.entity_id
_entity_poly.type
_entity_poly.pdbx_seq_one_letter_code
_entity_poly.pdbx_strand_id
1 'polypeptide(L)'
;MELFVHNKKLMKFGTFLLAFVFILNSFVASVFAEEIVDIEIPDDEPNSMLMTMAPMAIGPNAMQAGTMTSTKGFIRKPIPEPTSDDYYINFHYMYPTGAGMNGFALWGSFDGKEYDDIMLYQTDNVIDARVGNNVREYIDIKLTPDVWHNILIHVKADNTVEMFINGVQAKIGNAYSQPQLGTGKMTALGYCGDLSTAAHNGMAYYDNIRVFSKDEIYICEDFNGAITGWTYYTTAFPANPPVNIDMPVLQSVELTAEREGLLVGSRTKLELQGVLNDGTYAVLEIADSVTVESSNPEALVILQEGDVYYAHATVAGTATVTASIQIQGVTVQGTLDIVSSVEPIVYGINLEVETTTLLTQDMTKLHVKGLLTDDTTIEIQDDVTIDSSNPTVVSVSMDETGAFYATAVSKGQTDVIARTLINGKQKEARITISVVDFDHIELSANTGLFIGDTSKIHTTAFLSDGSVLPGTYIESIECQSSDEQIATVTLMEGVPVVSMVGPGTAQIAVQVTFRGTRKSAVLNFTGIDFTNDKTRSTYYTDEKVAAARRNVEIYDWANSTKNAVVSRADSYVALGYEYLWNLVTPQSIPRGYGVNQTYGCLNCGNAIDAYGNYPYRADHVADPWKLECPNCRMKFPTNDFGAYYESGKDEHGIFNPELADRSLLVNTSYPEKGASWGVDDGYGYTHTNGRRYTFIAYYNHWHLWHGGIITTALNNLRDAYVYTGDMKYARAGTILLDRVADVYPAMDIWPYKIADGFLNSNGNSNRGKVVGSIWETGLARDLVKDYDAFFPGMDDQEIVAFLTAKSEQYDLGVLKKSAVGIRKNMEDGIVRQIYPAVKDSKIRGNNGMHQSTLAMAAVVMDTMPETQEWLDFNFQSGTASGSVVTGGNILATFVNDVDRDGNGNEASPGYNRLWLGQYIEVANILDGYDLYPAADLYDNPKFKKMFYSMISVMLTDKYSALIGDTGSTGNPAIHVNKDQTILAFERYGDPLLAQVIYFLNGNQTDGIHGNIFSNDPDGVANDIKNIIETYGPLKLESENVTGYGLAVMRDGDNITIDFGINYEFMVLPISSSSVEVKMFPNNRTAQLEAIQGGEHVSFLFD
;
A
#
# COMPACT_ATOMS: atom_id res chain seq x y z
N MET A 1 38.69 -46.86 -43.98
CA MET A 1 37.83 -46.70 -45.16
C MET A 1 36.95 -45.48 -44.86
N GLU A 2 37.50 -44.29 -45.09
CA GLU A 2 37.09 -43.34 -46.15
C GLU A 2 35.64 -42.85 -45.98
N LEU A 3 35.42 -41.66 -45.42
CA LEU A 3 35.33 -40.34 -46.08
C LEU A 3 34.00 -40.10 -46.83
N PHE A 4 33.22 -39.14 -46.32
CA PHE A 4 32.32 -38.13 -46.94
C PHE A 4 31.05 -37.94 -46.07
N VAL A 5 30.73 -36.81 -45.39
CA VAL A 5 30.62 -35.37 -45.74
C VAL A 5 29.13 -34.93 -45.68
N HIS A 6 28.89 -33.89 -44.87
CA HIS A 6 27.77 -32.93 -44.86
C HIS A 6 26.36 -33.39 -44.40
N ASN A 7 25.97 -33.00 -43.18
CA ASN A 7 25.05 -31.86 -43.02
C ASN A 7 25.03 -31.32 -41.58
N LYS A 8 25.48 -30.07 -41.42
CA LYS A 8 25.24 -29.23 -40.23
C LYS A 8 23.77 -28.80 -40.25
N LYS A 9 22.91 -29.44 -39.44
CA LYS A 9 21.62 -28.94 -38.90
C LYS A 9 20.90 -30.10 -38.21
N LEU A 10 21.30 -30.43 -36.96
CA LEU A 10 20.51 -31.22 -35.98
C LEU A 10 21.37 -31.43 -34.71
N MET A 11 21.71 -30.34 -34.03
CA MET A 11 22.11 -30.33 -32.62
C MET A 11 21.49 -29.08 -31.98
N LYS A 12 20.15 -29.04 -32.06
CA LYS A 12 19.26 -28.14 -31.34
C LYS A 12 17.98 -28.91 -31.08
N PHE A 13 18.06 -30.04 -30.37
CA PHE A 13 16.88 -30.78 -29.89
C PHE A 13 17.20 -31.64 -28.64
N GLY A 14 18.28 -31.32 -27.92
CA GLY A 14 18.68 -31.99 -26.68
C GLY A 14 18.75 -31.08 -25.45
N THR A 15 18.37 -29.80 -25.59
CA THR A 15 18.35 -28.80 -24.51
C THR A 15 17.00 -28.08 -24.45
N PHE A 16 15.96 -28.74 -24.96
CA PHE A 16 14.57 -28.29 -24.92
C PHE A 16 13.68 -29.22 -24.07
N LEU A 17 14.28 -30.24 -23.43
CA LEU A 17 13.56 -31.22 -22.60
C LEU A 17 13.79 -31.07 -21.08
N LEU A 18 14.58 -30.09 -20.63
CA LEU A 18 14.68 -29.75 -19.19
C LEU A 18 13.86 -28.52 -18.79
N ALA A 19 13.37 -27.75 -19.76
CA ALA A 19 12.37 -26.70 -19.53
C ALA A 19 10.92 -27.21 -19.68
N PHE A 20 10.73 -28.47 -20.09
CA PHE A 20 9.41 -29.05 -20.35
C PHE A 20 8.93 -30.03 -19.28
N VAL A 21 9.77 -30.38 -18.29
CA VAL A 21 9.37 -31.26 -17.16
C VAL A 21 9.00 -30.46 -15.90
N PHE A 22 9.31 -29.16 -15.83
CA PHE A 22 8.68 -28.22 -14.89
C PHE A 22 7.38 -27.58 -15.42
N ILE A 23 6.99 -27.91 -16.67
CA ILE A 23 5.72 -27.48 -17.29
C ILE A 23 4.70 -28.63 -17.36
N LEU A 24 5.04 -29.84 -16.88
CA LEU A 24 4.19 -31.04 -17.00
C LEU A 24 3.87 -31.75 -15.67
N ASN A 25 3.74 -30.97 -14.58
CA ASN A 25 2.90 -31.36 -13.43
C ASN A 25 1.81 -30.32 -13.13
N SER A 26 1.45 -29.51 -14.14
CA SER A 26 0.36 -28.52 -14.06
C SER A 26 -0.60 -28.58 -15.25
N PHE A 27 -0.70 -29.73 -15.95
CA PHE A 27 -1.61 -29.92 -17.08
C PHE A 27 -2.35 -31.26 -17.01
N VAL A 28 -3.17 -31.41 -15.97
CA VAL A 28 -4.51 -32.05 -16.00
C VAL A 28 -5.29 -31.25 -14.94
N ALA A 29 -6.17 -30.30 -15.22
CA ALA A 29 -7.04 -30.06 -16.35
C ALA A 29 -7.18 -28.54 -16.61
N SER A 30 -7.13 -28.15 -17.88
CA SER A 30 -7.69 -26.87 -18.34
C SER A 30 -8.37 -27.13 -19.69
N VAL A 31 -9.66 -27.43 -19.60
CA VAL A 31 -10.61 -27.14 -20.69
C VAL A 31 -11.26 -25.83 -20.30
N PHE A 32 -11.11 -24.85 -21.18
CA PHE A 32 -11.62 -23.49 -21.07
C PHE A 32 -13.10 -23.44 -20.65
N ALA A 33 -13.35 -22.78 -19.52
CA ALA A 33 -14.51 -21.92 -19.32
C ALA A 33 -13.97 -20.65 -18.66
N GLU A 34 -14.29 -19.49 -19.22
CA GLU A 34 -14.05 -18.20 -18.59
C GLU A 34 -14.79 -18.18 -17.25
N GLU A 35 -14.08 -18.08 -16.12
CA GLU A 35 -14.71 -17.76 -14.84
C GLU A 35 -15.12 -16.29 -14.88
N ILE A 36 -16.35 -16.07 -15.33
CA ILE A 36 -17.21 -15.00 -14.85
C ILE A 36 -17.14 -15.04 -13.32
N VAL A 37 -16.99 -13.87 -12.69
CA VAL A 37 -17.17 -13.74 -11.23
C VAL A 37 -18.63 -14.07 -10.93
N ASP A 38 -18.91 -15.36 -10.70
CA ASP A 38 -20.17 -15.80 -10.12
C ASP A 38 -20.21 -15.26 -8.69
N ILE A 39 -21.11 -14.32 -8.47
CA ILE A 39 -21.58 -13.97 -7.13
C ILE A 39 -22.33 -15.22 -6.65
N GLU A 40 -21.70 -16.03 -5.80
CA GLU A 40 -22.36 -17.14 -5.10
C GLU A 40 -23.62 -16.61 -4.40
N ILE A 41 -24.79 -16.97 -4.92
CA ILE A 41 -26.02 -17.03 -4.13
C ILE A 41 -25.92 -18.33 -3.33
N PRO A 42 -25.98 -18.29 -1.97
CA PRO A 42 -25.84 -19.48 -1.17
C PRO A 42 -27.12 -20.33 -1.26
N ASP A 43 -27.10 -21.34 -2.12
CA ASP A 43 -27.96 -22.51 -2.01
C ASP A 43 -27.21 -23.59 -1.21
N ASP A 44 -27.21 -23.44 0.12
CA ASP A 44 -27.29 -24.55 1.09
C ASP A 44 -27.04 -24.04 2.53
N GLU A 45 -28.10 -23.70 3.26
CA GLU A 45 -28.17 -24.01 4.68
C GLU A 45 -29.62 -24.42 5.09
N PRO A 46 -29.77 -25.49 5.89
CA PRO A 46 -31.08 -26.00 6.29
C PRO A 46 -31.64 -25.22 7.50
N ASN A 47 -32.91 -24.77 7.39
CA ASN A 47 -33.77 -24.19 8.44
C ASN A 47 -33.58 -22.70 8.85
N SER A 48 -33.53 -21.76 7.89
CA SER A 48 -33.98 -20.38 8.15
C SER A 48 -35.04 -19.94 7.13
N MET A 49 -36.15 -19.39 7.64
CA MET A 49 -37.47 -19.35 7.01
C MET A 49 -37.56 -18.46 5.75
N LEU A 50 -37.44 -19.05 4.55
CA LEU A 50 -38.14 -18.55 3.36
C LEU A 50 -39.65 -18.60 3.67
N MET A 51 -40.25 -17.45 3.92
CA MET A 51 -41.70 -17.35 4.20
C MET A 51 -42.42 -16.79 2.98
N THR A 52 -43.33 -17.55 2.40
CA THR A 52 -44.45 -16.99 1.65
C THR A 52 -45.48 -16.46 2.65
N MET A 53 -45.71 -15.14 2.67
CA MET A 53 -46.77 -14.56 3.49
C MET A 53 -48.14 -15.05 3.01
N ALA A 54 -49.03 -15.38 3.95
CA ALA A 54 -50.47 -15.42 3.68
C ALA A 54 -50.94 -13.99 3.32
N PRO A 55 -51.89 -13.83 2.39
CA PRO A 55 -52.36 -12.51 1.97
C PRO A 55 -52.79 -11.69 3.19
N MET A 56 -52.06 -10.60 3.44
CA MET A 56 -52.29 -9.68 4.55
C MET A 56 -52.87 -8.40 3.96
N ALA A 57 -54.04 -8.00 4.43
CA ALA A 57 -54.64 -6.73 4.00
C ALA A 57 -53.90 -5.60 4.73
N ILE A 58 -53.05 -4.89 4.00
CA ILE A 58 -52.32 -3.70 4.45
C ILE A 58 -53.01 -2.48 3.81
N GLY A 59 -53.07 -1.34 4.51
CA GLY A 59 -53.38 -0.07 3.86
C GLY A 59 -52.21 0.40 2.98
N PRO A 60 -52.31 1.55 2.29
CA PRO A 60 -51.24 2.06 1.43
C PRO A 60 -49.87 2.08 2.12
N ASN A 61 -48.86 1.45 1.50
CA ASN A 61 -47.56 1.20 2.12
C ASN A 61 -46.50 0.80 1.09
N ALA A 62 -45.24 0.85 1.48
CA ALA A 62 -44.08 0.44 0.71
C ALA A 62 -43.45 -0.83 1.29
N MET A 63 -42.66 -1.51 0.46
CA MET A 63 -41.85 -2.63 0.89
C MET A 63 -40.52 -2.15 1.47
N GLN A 64 -40.24 -2.49 2.72
CA GLN A 64 -38.94 -2.23 3.34
C GLN A 64 -38.03 -3.45 3.12
N ALA A 65 -36.82 -3.22 2.62
CA ALA A 65 -35.77 -4.22 2.50
C ALA A 65 -34.58 -3.83 3.41
N GLY A 66 -34.28 -4.66 4.41
CA GLY A 66 -33.23 -4.42 5.40
C GLY A 66 -33.70 -3.61 6.62
N THR A 67 -32.80 -3.39 7.58
CA THR A 67 -33.02 -2.47 8.71
C THR A 67 -31.73 -1.67 9.01
N MET A 68 -31.84 -0.59 9.77
CA MET A 68 -30.67 0.22 10.20
C MET A 68 -29.56 -0.56 10.92
N THR A 69 -29.85 -1.79 11.39
CA THR A 69 -28.93 -2.60 12.22
C THR A 69 -28.84 -4.06 11.80
N SER A 70 -29.54 -4.50 10.75
CA SER A 70 -29.59 -5.90 10.31
C SER A 70 -29.11 -6.05 8.87
N THR A 71 -28.29 -7.08 8.65
CA THR A 71 -27.37 -7.20 7.51
C THR A 71 -27.81 -8.20 6.42
N LYS A 72 -29.07 -8.65 6.42
CA LYS A 72 -29.63 -9.48 5.34
C LYS A 72 -31.13 -9.26 5.25
N GLY A 73 -31.64 -8.84 4.10
CA GLY A 73 -33.05 -8.53 3.90
C GLY A 73 -33.35 -8.07 2.49
N PHE A 74 -33.92 -8.94 1.67
CA PHE A 74 -34.19 -8.66 0.26
C PHE A 74 -35.55 -9.20 -0.18
N ILE A 75 -36.03 -8.66 -1.30
CA ILE A 75 -37.24 -9.09 -2.01
C ILE A 75 -36.93 -9.52 -3.44
N ARG A 76 -37.71 -10.50 -3.93
CA ARG A 76 -37.68 -10.96 -5.32
C ARG A 76 -39.05 -11.50 -5.74
N LYS A 77 -39.45 -11.34 -7.00
CA LYS A 77 -40.69 -11.92 -7.54
C LYS A 77 -40.48 -12.50 -8.93
N PRO A 78 -40.74 -13.80 -9.17
CA PRO A 78 -40.76 -14.36 -10.52
C PRO A 78 -41.85 -13.74 -11.39
N ILE A 79 -41.56 -13.52 -12.66
CA ILE A 79 -42.44 -12.88 -13.63
C ILE A 79 -42.40 -13.58 -14.98
N PRO A 80 -43.48 -13.51 -15.80
CA PRO A 80 -43.38 -13.84 -17.21
C PRO A 80 -42.40 -12.90 -17.92
N GLU A 81 -41.66 -13.46 -18.88
CA GLU A 81 -40.76 -12.70 -19.74
C GLU A 81 -41.52 -11.60 -20.52
N PRO A 82 -41.01 -10.35 -20.60
CA PRO A 82 -41.58 -9.30 -21.44
C PRO A 82 -41.75 -9.75 -22.90
N THR A 83 -42.90 -9.44 -23.51
CA THR A 83 -43.17 -9.85 -24.90
C THR A 83 -42.40 -9.00 -25.93
N SER A 84 -42.07 -7.76 -25.59
CA SER A 84 -41.23 -6.83 -26.39
C SER A 84 -39.75 -6.95 -26.03
N ASP A 85 -38.85 -6.69 -26.99
CA ASP A 85 -37.40 -6.49 -26.75
C ASP A 85 -37.08 -5.03 -26.36
N ASP A 86 -38.08 -4.14 -26.46
CA ASP A 86 -38.04 -2.75 -26.02
C ASP A 86 -39.06 -2.58 -24.87
N TYR A 87 -38.56 -2.40 -23.65
CA TYR A 87 -39.38 -2.29 -22.45
C TYR A 87 -38.72 -1.45 -21.36
N TYR A 88 -39.53 -1.03 -20.39
CA TYR A 88 -39.16 -0.15 -19.30
C TYR A 88 -39.37 -0.85 -17.96
N ILE A 89 -38.43 -0.62 -17.05
CA ILE A 89 -38.52 -1.00 -15.63
C ILE A 89 -38.58 0.31 -14.84
N ASN A 90 -39.58 0.48 -13.99
CA ASN A 90 -39.77 1.69 -13.21
C ASN A 90 -40.08 1.35 -11.75
N PHE A 91 -39.50 2.08 -10.81
CA PHE A 91 -39.80 1.91 -9.38
C PHE A 91 -39.44 3.17 -8.60
N HIS A 92 -40.11 3.35 -7.45
CA HIS A 92 -39.76 4.37 -6.48
C HIS A 92 -38.86 3.77 -5.39
N TYR A 93 -37.79 4.49 -5.07
CA TYR A 93 -36.75 4.06 -4.16
C TYR A 93 -36.43 5.17 -3.15
N MET A 94 -36.39 4.85 -1.87
CA MET A 94 -35.98 5.79 -0.82
C MET A 94 -35.10 5.07 0.21
N TYR A 95 -33.98 5.69 0.61
CA TYR A 95 -33.14 5.20 1.70
C TYR A 95 -33.05 6.26 2.81
N PRO A 96 -33.09 5.87 4.10
CA PRO A 96 -33.08 6.83 5.19
C PRO A 96 -31.68 7.34 5.54
N THR A 97 -31.60 8.53 6.14
CA THR A 97 -30.32 9.06 6.65
C THR A 97 -29.73 8.10 7.70
N GLY A 98 -28.44 7.77 7.54
CA GLY A 98 -27.71 6.89 8.45
C GLY A 98 -27.89 5.39 8.20
N ALA A 99 -28.52 4.99 7.08
CA ALA A 99 -28.77 3.58 6.75
C ALA A 99 -27.50 2.74 6.50
N GLY A 100 -26.30 3.34 6.50
CA GLY A 100 -25.04 2.60 6.38
C GLY A 100 -24.84 1.89 5.04
N MET A 101 -25.38 2.49 3.96
CA MET A 101 -25.39 1.96 2.59
C MET A 101 -23.98 1.57 2.13
N ASN A 102 -23.69 0.30 2.09
CA ASN A 102 -22.42 -0.24 1.63
C ASN A 102 -22.73 -1.35 0.64
N GLY A 103 -22.62 -1.11 -0.66
CA GLY A 103 -22.93 -2.09 -1.70
C GLY A 103 -24.37 -2.64 -1.66
N PHE A 104 -25.35 -1.91 -1.14
CA PHE A 104 -26.74 -2.37 -1.07
C PHE A 104 -27.29 -2.67 -2.49
N ALA A 105 -27.95 -3.80 -2.71
CA ALA A 105 -28.47 -4.12 -4.04
C ALA A 105 -29.74 -3.31 -4.31
N LEU A 106 -29.58 -2.22 -5.05
CA LEU A 106 -30.66 -1.30 -5.40
C LEU A 106 -31.64 -1.98 -6.34
N TRP A 107 -31.14 -2.65 -7.38
CA TRP A 107 -31.94 -3.43 -8.33
C TRP A 107 -31.12 -4.56 -8.95
N GLY A 108 -31.78 -5.66 -9.27
CA GLY A 108 -31.22 -6.71 -10.11
C GLY A 108 -32.26 -7.33 -11.03
N SER A 109 -31.85 -7.66 -12.25
CA SER A 109 -32.62 -8.45 -13.21
C SER A 109 -32.02 -9.84 -13.36
N PHE A 110 -32.87 -10.86 -13.48
CA PHE A 110 -32.46 -12.27 -13.53
C PHE A 110 -33.23 -13.02 -14.62
N ASP A 111 -32.55 -13.85 -15.42
CA ASP A 111 -33.12 -14.57 -16.56
C ASP A 111 -33.57 -16.02 -16.23
N GLY A 112 -33.27 -16.49 -15.02
CA GLY A 112 -33.50 -17.87 -14.59
C GLY A 112 -32.23 -18.69 -14.38
N LYS A 113 -31.06 -18.18 -14.81
CA LYS A 113 -29.74 -18.81 -14.67
C LYS A 113 -28.67 -17.84 -14.15
N GLU A 114 -28.59 -16.63 -14.71
CA GLU A 114 -27.61 -15.58 -14.37
C GLU A 114 -28.29 -14.20 -14.25
N TYR A 115 -27.52 -13.17 -13.86
CA TYR A 115 -27.97 -11.78 -13.92
C TYR A 115 -28.04 -11.31 -15.38
N ASP A 116 -29.12 -10.63 -15.78
CA ASP A 116 -29.46 -10.42 -17.20
C ASP A 116 -29.29 -8.96 -17.65
N ASP A 117 -30.30 -8.10 -17.50
CA ASP A 117 -30.25 -6.73 -18.02
C ASP A 117 -29.22 -5.80 -17.34
N ILE A 118 -29.37 -5.53 -16.04
CA ILE A 118 -28.55 -4.59 -15.27
C ILE A 118 -28.58 -4.92 -13.77
N MET A 119 -27.42 -4.79 -13.13
CA MET A 119 -27.29 -4.89 -11.66
C MET A 119 -26.85 -3.55 -11.09
N LEU A 120 -27.64 -3.01 -10.16
CA LEU A 120 -27.41 -1.72 -9.52
C LEU A 120 -27.07 -1.92 -8.04
N TYR A 121 -25.94 -1.37 -7.62
CA TYR A 121 -25.51 -1.32 -6.22
C TYR A 121 -25.40 0.12 -5.74
N GLN A 122 -25.70 0.35 -4.46
CA GLN A 122 -25.53 1.64 -3.82
C GLN A 122 -24.51 1.56 -2.68
N THR A 123 -23.52 2.46 -2.71
CA THR A 123 -22.65 2.76 -1.57
C THR A 123 -22.76 4.24 -1.24
N ASP A 124 -23.05 4.55 0.02
CA ASP A 124 -23.42 5.87 0.52
C ASP A 124 -24.56 6.47 -0.32
N ASN A 125 -24.28 7.51 -1.10
CA ASN A 125 -25.22 8.17 -2.00
C ASN A 125 -24.89 7.99 -3.48
N VAL A 126 -23.97 7.06 -3.80
CA VAL A 126 -23.50 6.79 -5.16
C VAL A 126 -24.02 5.44 -5.62
N ILE A 127 -24.48 5.37 -6.87
CA ILE A 127 -24.90 4.14 -7.52
C ILE A 127 -23.79 3.68 -8.46
N ASP A 128 -23.52 2.39 -8.50
CA ASP A 128 -22.79 1.75 -9.58
C ASP A 128 -23.66 0.71 -10.29
N ALA A 129 -23.49 0.64 -11.60
CA ALA A 129 -24.10 -0.35 -12.47
C ALA A 129 -23.05 -1.36 -12.94
N ARG A 130 -23.48 -2.60 -13.08
CA ARG A 130 -22.74 -3.61 -13.84
C ARG A 130 -23.28 -3.64 -15.27
N VAL A 131 -22.37 -3.53 -16.24
CA VAL A 131 -22.66 -3.46 -17.68
C VAL A 131 -21.72 -4.37 -18.47
N GLY A 132 -22.18 -4.91 -19.61
CA GLY A 132 -21.40 -5.82 -20.46
C GLY A 132 -20.75 -6.98 -19.68
N ASN A 133 -19.46 -7.27 -19.91
CA ASN A 133 -18.62 -8.28 -19.22
C ASN A 133 -18.44 -8.04 -17.69
N ASN A 134 -19.51 -7.74 -16.97
CA ASN A 134 -19.57 -7.42 -15.55
C ASN A 134 -18.67 -6.23 -15.13
N VAL A 135 -18.48 -5.28 -16.05
CA VAL A 135 -17.70 -4.07 -15.81
C VAL A 135 -18.48 -3.17 -14.86
N ARG A 136 -17.81 -2.64 -13.84
CA ARG A 136 -18.39 -1.72 -12.87
C ARG A 136 -18.25 -0.28 -13.36
N GLU A 137 -19.37 0.39 -13.57
CA GLU A 137 -19.43 1.78 -14.01
C GLU A 137 -20.28 2.59 -13.03
N TYR A 138 -19.85 3.82 -12.73
CA TYR A 138 -20.53 4.68 -11.76
C TYR A 138 -21.59 5.56 -12.44
N ILE A 139 -22.71 5.78 -11.74
CA ILE A 139 -23.74 6.71 -12.17
C ILE A 139 -23.35 8.13 -11.77
N ASP A 140 -23.53 9.11 -12.66
CA ASP A 140 -23.15 10.51 -12.44
C ASP A 140 -24.11 11.30 -11.53
N ILE A 141 -25.33 10.78 -11.34
CA ILE A 141 -26.34 11.34 -10.43
C ILE A 141 -26.24 10.66 -9.05
N LYS A 142 -26.08 11.48 -8.00
CA LYS A 142 -26.10 11.03 -6.59
C LYS A 142 -27.50 11.09 -6.01
N LEU A 143 -27.82 10.14 -5.12
CA LEU A 143 -29.09 10.12 -4.41
C LEU A 143 -29.07 11.00 -3.16
N THR A 144 -30.25 11.36 -2.68
CA THR A 144 -30.44 12.14 -1.45
C THR A 144 -31.21 11.25 -0.46
N PRO A 145 -30.78 11.15 0.82
CA PRO A 145 -31.51 10.34 1.79
C PRO A 145 -32.86 10.99 2.15
N ASP A 146 -33.78 10.18 2.67
CA ASP A 146 -35.11 10.58 3.17
C ASP A 146 -36.05 11.22 2.13
N VAL A 147 -35.78 11.04 0.83
CA VAL A 147 -36.66 11.45 -0.27
C VAL A 147 -36.89 10.29 -1.26
N TRP A 148 -38.06 10.28 -1.89
CA TRP A 148 -38.37 9.31 -2.94
C TRP A 148 -37.67 9.67 -4.24
N HIS A 149 -36.99 8.68 -4.81
CA HIS A 149 -36.38 8.75 -6.14
C HIS A 149 -37.16 7.87 -7.11
N ASN A 150 -37.53 8.43 -8.25
CA ASN A 150 -38.13 7.70 -9.36
C ASN A 150 -37.02 7.17 -10.27
N ILE A 151 -36.81 5.86 -10.28
CA ILE A 151 -35.81 5.20 -11.12
C ILE A 151 -36.52 4.56 -12.32
N LEU A 152 -36.08 4.90 -13.52
CA LEU A 152 -36.58 4.31 -14.76
C LEU A 152 -35.42 3.80 -15.60
N ILE A 153 -35.51 2.55 -16.04
CA ILE A 153 -34.51 1.88 -16.87
C ILE A 153 -35.20 1.51 -18.18
N HIS A 154 -34.62 1.92 -19.30
CA HIS A 154 -35.08 1.54 -20.64
C HIS A 154 -34.15 0.47 -21.19
N VAL A 155 -34.70 -0.73 -21.39
CA VAL A 155 -34.04 -1.83 -22.09
C VAL A 155 -34.46 -1.75 -23.55
N LYS A 156 -33.48 -1.53 -24.44
CA LYS A 156 -33.71 -1.31 -25.87
C LYS A 156 -33.56 -2.61 -26.66
N ALA A 157 -34.27 -2.68 -27.79
CA ALA A 157 -34.22 -3.84 -28.69
C ALA A 157 -32.84 -4.11 -29.32
N ASP A 158 -31.88 -3.20 -29.17
CA ASP A 158 -30.49 -3.37 -29.61
C ASP A 158 -29.56 -3.88 -28.48
N ASN A 159 -30.11 -4.36 -27.37
CA ASN A 159 -29.42 -4.86 -26.17
C ASN A 159 -28.60 -3.79 -25.42
N THR A 160 -29.04 -2.54 -25.50
CA THR A 160 -28.50 -1.46 -24.68
C THR A 160 -29.48 -1.03 -23.60
N VAL A 161 -28.94 -0.49 -22.51
CA VAL A 161 -29.71 0.05 -21.39
C VAL A 161 -29.43 1.53 -21.20
N GLU A 162 -30.50 2.28 -20.95
CA GLU A 162 -30.46 3.67 -20.52
C GLU A 162 -31.14 3.82 -19.17
N MET A 163 -30.71 4.80 -18.38
CA MET A 163 -31.21 5.02 -17.03
C MET A 163 -31.62 6.47 -16.84
N PHE A 164 -32.74 6.68 -16.16
CA PHE A 164 -33.27 7.98 -15.78
C PHE A 164 -33.51 7.99 -14.26
N ILE A 165 -33.06 9.05 -13.60
CA ILE A 165 -33.29 9.27 -12.16
C ILE A 165 -34.04 10.59 -12.03
N ASN A 166 -35.24 10.54 -11.43
CA ASN A 166 -36.15 11.68 -11.30
C ASN A 166 -36.45 12.39 -12.64
N GLY A 167 -36.50 11.59 -13.72
CA GLY A 167 -36.75 12.06 -15.09
C GLY A 167 -35.53 12.60 -15.83
N VAL A 168 -34.38 12.71 -15.17
CA VAL A 168 -33.13 13.15 -15.79
C VAL A 168 -32.36 11.92 -16.28
N GLN A 169 -31.93 11.93 -17.55
CA GLN A 169 -31.11 10.86 -18.10
C GLN A 169 -29.74 10.86 -17.42
N ALA A 170 -29.36 9.71 -16.84
CA ALA A 170 -28.10 9.53 -16.13
C ALA A 170 -27.04 8.94 -17.06
N LYS A 171 -25.78 9.33 -16.87
CA LYS A 171 -24.66 8.60 -17.49
C LYS A 171 -24.31 7.41 -16.64
N ILE A 172 -24.12 6.28 -17.31
CA ILE A 172 -23.51 5.08 -16.75
C ILE A 172 -22.04 5.11 -17.21
N GLY A 173 -21.12 5.39 -16.28
CA GLY A 173 -19.73 5.69 -16.64
C GLY A 173 -19.64 6.99 -17.45
N ASN A 174 -19.20 6.88 -18.70
CA ASN A 174 -19.08 8.04 -19.62
C ASN A 174 -20.13 8.07 -20.75
N ALA A 175 -21.14 7.19 -20.73
CA ALA A 175 -22.15 7.09 -21.80
C ALA A 175 -23.57 7.10 -21.25
N TYR A 176 -24.52 7.59 -22.06
CA TYR A 176 -25.96 7.59 -21.75
C TYR A 176 -26.66 6.27 -22.10
N SER A 177 -26.01 5.45 -22.92
CA SER A 177 -26.46 4.11 -23.33
C SER A 177 -25.27 3.16 -23.19
N GLN A 178 -25.46 2.06 -22.46
CA GLN A 178 -24.44 1.04 -22.23
C GLN A 178 -24.93 -0.34 -22.68
N PRO A 179 -24.03 -1.25 -23.10
CA PRO A 179 -24.41 -2.64 -23.31
C PRO A 179 -24.98 -3.25 -22.03
N GLN A 180 -26.10 -3.97 -22.16
CA GLN A 180 -26.66 -4.72 -21.04
C GLN A 180 -25.71 -5.86 -20.61
N LEU A 181 -25.91 -6.42 -19.41
CA LEU A 181 -25.04 -7.46 -18.83
C LEU A 181 -25.15 -8.80 -19.60
N GLY A 182 -26.36 -9.18 -20.00
CA GLY A 182 -26.73 -10.42 -20.68
C GLY A 182 -27.34 -10.21 -22.06
N THR A 183 -28.03 -11.22 -22.60
CA THR A 183 -28.76 -11.11 -23.88
C THR A 183 -30.19 -11.64 -23.78
N GLY A 184 -30.66 -11.96 -22.57
CA GLY A 184 -32.00 -12.44 -22.30
C GLY A 184 -32.96 -11.29 -22.02
N LYS A 185 -34.18 -11.64 -21.59
CA LYS A 185 -35.10 -10.70 -20.98
C LYS A 185 -35.38 -11.14 -19.55
N MET A 186 -35.58 -10.16 -18.68
CA MET A 186 -35.88 -10.39 -17.27
C MET A 186 -37.06 -11.35 -17.03
N THR A 187 -36.85 -12.36 -16.19
CA THR A 187 -37.87 -13.33 -15.73
C THR A 187 -38.14 -13.24 -14.21
N ALA A 188 -37.49 -12.32 -13.51
CA ALA A 188 -37.82 -11.99 -12.11
C ALA A 188 -37.50 -10.52 -11.78
N LEU A 189 -38.34 -9.89 -10.97
CA LEU A 189 -38.05 -8.60 -10.31
C LEU A 189 -37.08 -8.85 -9.15
N GLY A 190 -36.03 -8.03 -9.06
CA GLY A 190 -35.02 -8.13 -8.01
C GLY A 190 -33.99 -9.23 -8.30
N TYR A 191 -32.91 -9.31 -7.52
CA TYR A 191 -32.83 -8.95 -6.11
C TYR A 191 -32.82 -7.44 -5.79
N CYS A 192 -33.69 -7.04 -4.85
CA CYS A 192 -33.71 -5.70 -4.27
C CYS A 192 -33.56 -5.81 -2.75
N GLY A 193 -32.48 -5.27 -2.17
CA GLY A 193 -32.21 -5.33 -0.74
C GLY A 193 -30.79 -5.72 -0.35
N ASP A 194 -30.62 -6.05 0.92
CA ASP A 194 -29.34 -6.50 1.46
C ASP A 194 -29.12 -8.01 1.23
N LEU A 195 -28.09 -8.34 0.45
CA LEU A 195 -27.76 -9.71 0.06
C LEU A 195 -26.71 -10.39 0.96
N SER A 196 -26.10 -9.72 1.95
CA SER A 196 -24.88 -10.21 2.62
C SER A 196 -25.04 -10.86 4.00
N THR A 197 -23.90 -11.26 4.59
CA THR A 197 -23.71 -11.43 6.05
C THR A 197 -22.64 -10.49 6.63
N ALA A 198 -21.97 -9.63 5.84
CA ALA A 198 -20.96 -8.65 6.30
C ALA A 198 -20.48 -7.59 5.26
N ALA A 199 -20.80 -7.71 3.96
CA ALA A 199 -20.22 -6.86 2.90
C ALA A 199 -21.21 -5.96 2.14
N HIS A 200 -22.50 -6.26 2.26
CA HIS A 200 -23.60 -5.41 1.79
C HIS A 200 -24.40 -5.02 3.04
N ASN A 201 -24.56 -3.74 3.35
CA ASN A 201 -25.33 -3.32 4.53
C ASN A 201 -26.16 -2.12 4.14
N GLY A 202 -27.44 -2.09 4.53
CA GLY A 202 -28.32 -1.00 4.18
C GLY A 202 -29.79 -1.27 4.43
N MET A 203 -30.59 -0.23 4.28
CA MET A 203 -32.03 -0.29 4.39
C MET A 203 -32.64 0.66 3.36
N ALA A 204 -33.68 0.20 2.67
CA ALA A 204 -34.43 1.04 1.74
C ALA A 204 -35.91 0.65 1.67
N TYR A 205 -36.70 1.57 1.14
CA TYR A 205 -38.11 1.42 0.83
C TYR A 205 -38.30 1.39 -0.69
N TYR A 206 -39.17 0.48 -1.14
CA TYR A 206 -39.54 0.29 -2.54
C TYR A 206 -41.06 0.42 -2.71
N ASP A 207 -41.48 1.18 -3.71
CA ASP A 207 -42.88 1.40 -4.04
C ASP A 207 -43.10 1.51 -5.56
N ASN A 208 -44.34 1.36 -6.03
CA ASN A 208 -44.77 1.54 -7.43
C ASN A 208 -43.86 0.86 -8.48
N ILE A 209 -43.54 -0.42 -8.28
CA ILE A 209 -42.71 -1.19 -9.23
C ILE A 209 -43.54 -1.55 -10.47
N ARG A 210 -43.05 -1.19 -11.66
CA ARG A 210 -43.69 -1.47 -12.95
C ARG A 210 -42.69 -2.02 -13.96
N VAL A 211 -43.17 -2.94 -14.79
CA VAL A 211 -42.48 -3.39 -16.00
C VAL A 211 -43.47 -3.29 -17.15
N PHE A 212 -43.15 -2.54 -18.19
CA PHE A 212 -44.09 -2.23 -19.27
C PHE A 212 -43.37 -1.92 -20.58
N SER A 213 -44.03 -2.14 -21.71
CA SER A 213 -43.68 -1.53 -22.99
C SER A 213 -44.61 -0.34 -23.26
N LYS A 214 -44.43 0.36 -24.39
CA LYS A 214 -45.37 1.42 -24.79
C LYS A 214 -46.81 0.93 -24.97
N ASP A 215 -46.97 -0.34 -25.33
CA ASP A 215 -48.27 -0.90 -25.71
C ASP A 215 -48.91 -1.77 -24.61
N GLU A 216 -48.12 -2.25 -23.64
CA GLU A 216 -48.58 -3.23 -22.65
C GLU A 216 -47.89 -3.03 -21.28
N ILE A 217 -48.67 -3.05 -20.19
CA ILE A 217 -48.13 -3.17 -18.84
C ILE A 217 -48.04 -4.65 -18.49
N TYR A 218 -46.82 -5.15 -18.32
CA TYR A 218 -46.59 -6.54 -17.93
C TYR A 218 -46.86 -6.72 -16.43
N ILE A 219 -46.33 -5.82 -15.60
CA ILE A 219 -46.47 -5.86 -14.15
C ILE A 219 -46.63 -4.46 -13.57
N CYS A 220 -47.48 -4.38 -12.55
CA CYS A 220 -47.58 -3.25 -11.63
C CYS A 220 -47.74 -3.78 -10.21
N GLU A 221 -46.89 -3.35 -9.30
CA GLU A 221 -46.95 -3.62 -7.86
C GLU A 221 -46.79 -2.29 -7.13
N ASP A 222 -47.86 -1.81 -6.51
CA ASP A 222 -47.90 -0.55 -5.76
C ASP A 222 -47.91 -0.77 -4.25
N PHE A 223 -47.81 -2.02 -3.79
CA PHE A 223 -47.84 -2.44 -2.38
C PHE A 223 -49.01 -1.88 -1.54
N ASN A 224 -50.04 -1.32 -2.19
CA ASN A 224 -51.21 -0.70 -1.56
C ASN A 224 -52.33 -1.69 -1.22
N GLY A 225 -52.12 -2.97 -1.55
CA GLY A 225 -53.10 -4.03 -1.40
C GLY A 225 -52.49 -5.36 -0.96
N ALA A 226 -53.16 -6.46 -1.31
CA ALA A 226 -52.68 -7.79 -0.94
C ALA A 226 -51.42 -8.15 -1.72
N ILE A 227 -50.29 -8.24 -1.04
CA ILE A 227 -49.01 -8.56 -1.66
C ILE A 227 -48.95 -10.07 -1.95
N THR A 228 -48.78 -10.44 -3.22
CA THR A 228 -48.79 -11.82 -3.69
C THR A 228 -47.64 -12.13 -4.65
N GLY A 229 -47.13 -13.37 -4.61
CA GLY A 229 -46.09 -13.86 -5.53
C GLY A 229 -44.66 -13.38 -5.23
N TRP A 230 -44.46 -12.60 -4.17
CA TRP A 230 -43.14 -12.16 -3.73
C TRP A 230 -42.49 -13.17 -2.78
N THR A 231 -41.17 -13.28 -2.90
CA THR A 231 -40.28 -14.00 -1.99
C THR A 231 -39.53 -12.98 -1.15
N TYR A 232 -39.47 -13.23 0.17
CA TYR A 232 -38.84 -12.37 1.16
C TYR A 232 -37.80 -13.14 1.94
N TYR A 233 -36.77 -12.44 2.41
CA TYR A 233 -35.73 -13.01 3.26
C TYR A 233 -35.49 -12.15 4.50
N THR A 234 -35.41 -12.81 5.67
CA THR A 234 -35.03 -12.31 7.04
C THR A 234 -35.62 -10.98 7.52
N THR A 235 -35.30 -9.85 6.89
CA THR A 235 -35.69 -8.49 7.30
C THR A 235 -36.32 -7.65 6.18
N ALA A 236 -36.95 -8.30 5.21
CA ALA A 236 -37.85 -7.64 4.26
C ALA A 236 -39.31 -7.76 4.72
N PHE A 237 -40.00 -6.64 4.86
CA PHE A 237 -41.40 -6.58 5.31
C PHE A 237 -42.08 -5.26 4.91
N PRO A 238 -43.42 -5.20 4.89
CA PRO A 238 -44.15 -3.93 4.71
C PRO A 238 -43.72 -2.91 5.77
N ALA A 239 -43.46 -1.66 5.37
CA ALA A 239 -42.91 -0.65 6.28
C ALA A 239 -43.79 -0.41 7.51
N ASN A 240 -43.16 -0.16 8.67
CA ASN A 240 -43.85 0.15 9.92
C ASN A 240 -43.07 1.24 10.70
N PRO A 241 -43.59 2.47 10.84
CA PRO A 241 -44.92 2.94 10.37
C PRO A 241 -45.05 2.89 8.83
N PRO A 242 -46.27 2.85 8.27
CA PRO A 242 -46.46 2.84 6.83
C PRO A 242 -45.82 4.04 6.15
N VAL A 243 -45.11 3.78 5.05
CA VAL A 243 -44.49 4.78 4.18
C VAL A 243 -45.05 4.51 2.78
N ASN A 244 -45.55 5.51 2.08
CA ASN A 244 -46.21 5.32 0.78
C ASN A 244 -45.94 6.52 -0.11
N ILE A 245 -45.84 6.30 -1.42
CA ILE A 245 -45.88 7.36 -2.43
C ILE A 245 -46.93 7.05 -3.48
N ASP A 246 -47.82 8.00 -3.72
CA ASP A 246 -48.76 7.90 -4.85
C ASP A 246 -47.99 8.01 -6.16
N MET A 247 -48.38 7.25 -7.19
CA MET A 247 -47.75 7.37 -8.51
C MET A 247 -47.83 8.83 -9.01
N PRO A 248 -46.69 9.47 -9.33
CA PRO A 248 -46.69 10.83 -9.83
C PRO A 248 -47.47 10.96 -11.14
N VAL A 249 -48.21 12.06 -11.27
CA VAL A 249 -48.98 12.39 -12.48
C VAL A 249 -48.45 13.67 -13.11
N LEU A 250 -48.49 13.73 -14.44
CA LEU A 250 -48.08 14.88 -15.21
C LEU A 250 -48.91 16.13 -14.82
N GLN A 251 -48.23 17.18 -14.35
CA GLN A 251 -48.84 18.38 -13.78
C GLN A 251 -48.69 19.60 -14.69
N SER A 252 -47.50 19.83 -15.24
CA SER A 252 -47.21 20.99 -16.07
C SER A 252 -46.16 20.70 -17.14
N VAL A 253 -45.95 21.66 -18.03
CA VAL A 253 -44.92 21.63 -19.07
C VAL A 253 -44.04 22.85 -18.92
N GLU A 254 -42.74 22.62 -18.79
CA GLU A 254 -41.72 23.65 -18.88
C GLU A 254 -41.21 23.70 -20.33
N LEU A 255 -41.46 24.83 -20.99
CA LEU A 255 -41.00 25.11 -22.34
C LEU A 255 -40.08 26.33 -22.30
N THR A 256 -38.82 26.13 -22.66
CA THR A 256 -37.80 27.19 -22.73
C THR A 256 -37.19 27.24 -24.12
N ALA A 257 -36.51 28.34 -24.43
CA ALA A 257 -35.71 28.49 -25.64
C ALA A 257 -34.33 28.99 -25.28
N GLU A 258 -33.30 28.61 -26.05
CA GLU A 258 -31.97 29.22 -25.93
C GLU A 258 -32.06 30.75 -26.07
N ARG A 259 -32.97 31.22 -26.95
CA ARG A 259 -33.24 32.64 -27.19
C ARG A 259 -34.72 32.90 -27.45
N GLU A 260 -35.27 33.85 -26.72
CA GLU A 260 -36.65 34.34 -26.94
C GLU A 260 -36.71 35.50 -27.95
N GLY A 261 -35.56 35.98 -28.42
CA GLY A 261 -35.44 37.07 -29.40
C GLY A 261 -34.59 36.66 -30.60
N LEU A 262 -35.11 36.85 -31.81
CA LEU A 262 -34.48 36.38 -33.04
C LEU A 262 -34.46 37.45 -34.13
N LEU A 263 -33.33 37.60 -34.83
CA LEU A 263 -33.34 38.27 -36.13
C LEU A 263 -34.03 37.38 -37.18
N VAL A 264 -34.73 37.99 -38.11
CA VAL A 264 -35.31 37.27 -39.26
C VAL A 264 -34.23 36.49 -40.00
N GLY A 265 -34.47 35.19 -40.21
CA GLY A 265 -33.54 34.23 -40.81
C GLY A 265 -32.73 33.41 -39.80
N SER A 266 -32.89 33.65 -38.49
CA SER A 266 -32.26 32.88 -37.42
C SER A 266 -33.23 31.88 -36.77
N ARG A 267 -32.68 30.90 -36.04
CA ARG A 267 -33.44 29.90 -35.29
C ARG A 267 -32.93 29.76 -33.85
N THR A 268 -33.82 29.38 -32.93
CA THR A 268 -33.47 28.95 -31.57
C THR A 268 -33.87 27.49 -31.36
N LYS A 269 -33.08 26.74 -30.59
CA LYS A 269 -33.54 25.46 -30.05
C LYS A 269 -34.60 25.71 -28.96
N LEU A 270 -35.56 24.81 -28.88
CA LEU A 270 -36.56 24.74 -27.82
C LEU A 270 -36.25 23.54 -26.93
N GLU A 271 -36.33 23.74 -25.63
CA GLU A 271 -36.19 22.68 -24.62
C GLU A 271 -37.51 22.48 -23.90
N LEU A 272 -37.88 21.22 -23.74
CA LEU A 272 -39.20 20.82 -23.30
C LEU A 272 -39.08 19.76 -22.22
N GLN A 273 -39.69 20.01 -21.07
CA GLN A 273 -39.75 19.08 -19.95
C GLN A 273 -41.19 18.97 -19.43
N GLY A 274 -41.64 17.73 -19.16
CA GLY A 274 -42.88 17.51 -18.43
C GLY A 274 -42.57 17.47 -16.93
N VAL A 275 -43.31 18.20 -16.12
CA VAL A 275 -43.12 18.22 -14.66
C VAL A 275 -44.26 17.43 -14.02
N LEU A 276 -43.91 16.49 -13.16
CA LEU A 276 -44.83 15.68 -12.39
C LEU A 276 -45.24 16.42 -11.11
N ASN A 277 -46.37 16.04 -10.51
CA ASN A 277 -46.90 16.68 -9.30
C ASN A 277 -46.04 16.50 -8.04
N ASP A 278 -45.03 15.62 -8.08
CA ASP A 278 -44.02 15.46 -7.03
C ASP A 278 -42.78 16.35 -7.25
N GLY A 279 -42.76 17.14 -8.33
CA GLY A 279 -41.66 18.03 -8.69
C GLY A 279 -40.54 17.38 -9.51
N THR A 280 -40.63 16.08 -9.81
CA THR A 280 -39.68 15.40 -10.71
C THR A 280 -40.08 15.58 -12.18
N TYR A 281 -39.16 15.26 -13.10
CA TYR A 281 -39.44 15.34 -14.53
C TYR A 281 -40.04 14.03 -15.07
N ALA A 282 -40.88 14.15 -16.09
CA ALA A 282 -41.39 13.04 -16.84
C ALA A 282 -40.40 12.64 -17.94
N VAL A 283 -40.17 11.34 -18.10
CA VAL A 283 -39.38 10.82 -19.23
C VAL A 283 -40.24 10.88 -20.48
N LEU A 284 -39.91 11.77 -21.43
CA LEU A 284 -40.76 12.01 -22.60
C LEU A 284 -40.79 10.84 -23.59
N GLU A 285 -39.85 9.90 -23.50
CA GLU A 285 -39.82 8.71 -24.34
C GLU A 285 -41.06 7.82 -24.13
N ILE A 286 -41.64 7.84 -22.92
CA ILE A 286 -42.87 7.10 -22.60
C ILE A 286 -44.15 7.91 -22.83
N ALA A 287 -44.05 9.10 -23.45
CA ALA A 287 -45.22 9.91 -23.75
C ALA A 287 -46.07 9.35 -24.88
N ASP A 288 -47.40 9.47 -24.73
CA ASP A 288 -48.38 9.10 -25.75
C ASP A 288 -48.28 10.05 -26.96
N SER A 289 -48.08 11.35 -26.69
CA SER A 289 -47.81 12.35 -27.72
C SER A 289 -47.08 13.58 -27.17
N VAL A 290 -46.24 14.18 -28.01
CA VAL A 290 -45.58 15.46 -27.77
C VAL A 290 -45.76 16.32 -29.01
N THR A 291 -46.31 17.52 -28.88
CA THR A 291 -46.52 18.46 -29.99
C THR A 291 -46.05 19.86 -29.60
N VAL A 292 -45.51 20.61 -30.56
CA VAL A 292 -45.05 21.99 -30.37
C VAL A 292 -45.54 22.84 -31.54
N GLU A 293 -46.33 23.86 -31.26
CA GLU A 293 -46.98 24.70 -32.26
C GLU A 293 -46.71 26.18 -32.02
N SER A 294 -46.73 26.99 -33.08
CA SER A 294 -46.59 28.44 -33.00
C SER A 294 -47.93 29.12 -33.28
N SER A 295 -48.31 30.10 -32.45
CA SER A 295 -49.52 30.90 -32.68
C SER A 295 -49.44 31.83 -33.90
N ASN A 296 -48.24 32.02 -34.46
CA ASN A 296 -47.99 32.74 -35.70
C ASN A 296 -46.96 31.99 -36.57
N PRO A 297 -47.39 30.95 -37.30
CA PRO A 297 -46.48 30.12 -38.10
C PRO A 297 -45.89 30.87 -39.32
N GLU A 298 -46.42 32.04 -39.70
CA GLU A 298 -45.82 32.86 -40.75
C GLU A 298 -44.60 33.64 -40.25
N ALA A 299 -44.58 34.04 -38.97
CA ALA A 299 -43.46 34.75 -38.35
C ALA A 299 -42.44 33.83 -37.67
N LEU A 300 -42.90 32.70 -37.12
CA LEU A 300 -42.08 31.75 -36.39
C LEU A 300 -42.51 30.32 -36.70
N VAL A 301 -41.72 29.63 -37.52
CA VAL A 301 -41.96 28.24 -37.95
C VAL A 301 -41.33 27.28 -36.95
N ILE A 302 -42.09 26.29 -36.47
CA ILE A 302 -41.55 25.20 -35.65
C ILE A 302 -41.08 24.07 -36.57
N LEU A 303 -39.83 23.65 -36.38
CA LEU A 303 -39.19 22.56 -37.10
C LEU A 303 -38.76 21.49 -36.10
N GLN A 304 -38.97 20.23 -36.43
CA GLN A 304 -38.50 19.09 -35.62
C GLN A 304 -37.37 18.39 -36.37
N GLU A 305 -36.21 18.24 -35.72
CA GLU A 305 -35.05 17.51 -36.23
C GLU A 305 -34.68 16.43 -35.21
N GLY A 306 -35.09 15.17 -35.46
CA GLY A 306 -35.01 14.10 -34.46
C GLY A 306 -35.94 14.38 -33.27
N ASP A 307 -35.41 14.29 -32.05
CA ASP A 307 -36.15 14.56 -30.80
C ASP A 307 -36.06 16.03 -30.35
N VAL A 308 -35.45 16.91 -31.17
CA VAL A 308 -35.23 18.32 -30.85
C VAL A 308 -36.14 19.22 -31.68
N TYR A 309 -36.75 20.21 -31.03
CA TYR A 309 -37.57 21.24 -31.67
C TYR A 309 -36.78 22.53 -31.84
N TYR A 310 -36.97 23.20 -32.98
CA TYR A 310 -36.40 24.51 -33.28
C TYR A 310 -37.51 25.49 -33.69
N ALA A 311 -37.40 26.73 -33.24
CA ALA A 311 -38.24 27.83 -33.71
C ALA A 311 -37.43 28.74 -34.66
N HIS A 312 -37.87 28.87 -35.91
CA HIS A 312 -37.19 29.63 -36.97
C HIS A 312 -37.98 30.91 -37.29
N ALA A 313 -37.35 32.06 -37.10
CA ALA A 313 -37.93 33.37 -37.41
C ALA A 313 -37.90 33.66 -38.92
N THR A 314 -39.06 33.79 -39.55
CA THR A 314 -39.22 33.97 -41.00
C THR A 314 -39.62 35.40 -41.40
N VAL A 315 -40.40 36.09 -40.56
CA VAL A 315 -40.68 37.54 -40.66
C VAL A 315 -40.73 38.15 -39.26
N ALA A 316 -40.66 39.48 -39.17
CA ALA A 316 -40.74 40.18 -37.88
C ALA A 316 -42.15 40.10 -37.26
N GLY A 317 -42.21 39.87 -35.96
CA GLY A 317 -43.46 39.71 -35.22
C GLY A 317 -43.24 39.12 -33.82
N THR A 318 -44.33 38.73 -33.17
CA THR A 318 -44.30 37.99 -31.91
C THR A 318 -45.19 36.77 -32.07
N ALA A 319 -44.72 35.63 -31.59
CA ALA A 319 -45.46 34.37 -31.59
C ALA A 319 -45.39 33.74 -30.21
N THR A 320 -46.47 33.10 -29.79
CA THR A 320 -46.49 32.25 -28.59
C THR A 320 -46.35 30.82 -29.07
N VAL A 321 -45.28 30.16 -28.64
CA VAL A 321 -45.07 28.73 -28.86
C VAL A 321 -45.79 27.96 -27.76
N THR A 322 -46.57 26.95 -28.13
CA THR A 322 -47.29 26.07 -27.20
C THR A 322 -46.77 24.65 -27.37
N ALA A 323 -46.26 24.07 -26.29
CA ALA A 323 -45.94 22.65 -26.23
C ALA A 323 -47.04 21.90 -25.47
N SER A 324 -47.49 20.77 -26.00
CA SER A 324 -48.50 19.90 -25.40
C SER A 324 -47.93 18.49 -25.25
N ILE A 325 -47.93 17.98 -24.01
CA ILE A 325 -47.44 16.64 -23.67
C ILE A 325 -48.63 15.82 -23.16
N GLN A 326 -48.75 14.59 -23.65
CA GLN A 326 -49.71 13.60 -23.16
C GLN A 326 -48.99 12.36 -22.63
N ILE A 327 -49.25 11.98 -21.38
CA ILE A 327 -48.73 10.76 -20.75
C ILE A 327 -49.88 10.05 -20.03
N GLN A 328 -50.08 8.77 -20.31
CA GLN A 328 -51.15 7.94 -19.72
C GLN A 328 -52.53 8.61 -19.79
N GLY A 329 -52.81 9.28 -20.92
CA GLY A 329 -54.08 9.97 -21.16
C GLY A 329 -54.25 11.34 -20.48
N VAL A 330 -53.29 11.81 -19.68
CA VAL A 330 -53.28 13.18 -19.11
C VAL A 330 -52.56 14.12 -20.06
N THR A 331 -53.20 15.22 -20.46
CA THR A 331 -52.61 16.24 -21.35
C THR A 331 -52.43 17.56 -20.63
N VAL A 332 -51.23 18.12 -20.70
CA VAL A 332 -50.87 19.43 -20.15
C VAL A 332 -50.13 20.26 -21.20
N GLN A 333 -50.18 21.58 -21.03
CA GLN A 333 -49.60 22.53 -21.99
C GLN A 333 -48.71 23.56 -21.28
N GLY A 334 -47.66 23.97 -21.99
CA GLY A 334 -46.75 25.05 -21.60
C GLY A 334 -46.57 26.01 -22.76
N THR A 335 -46.37 27.29 -22.46
CA THR A 335 -46.29 28.35 -23.48
C THR A 335 -45.08 29.25 -23.29
N LEU A 336 -44.46 29.68 -24.40
CA LEU A 336 -43.33 30.59 -24.43
C LEU A 336 -43.53 31.67 -25.52
N ASP A 337 -43.37 32.95 -25.17
CA ASP A 337 -43.42 34.05 -26.15
C ASP A 337 -42.03 34.24 -26.80
N ILE A 338 -41.97 34.22 -28.14
CA ILE A 338 -40.75 34.51 -28.92
C ILE A 338 -41.00 35.72 -29.82
N VAL A 339 -40.04 36.64 -29.84
CA VAL A 339 -40.05 37.87 -30.63
C VAL A 339 -39.06 37.75 -31.79
N SER A 340 -39.49 38.12 -32.99
CA SER A 340 -38.64 38.23 -34.17
C SER A 340 -38.60 39.67 -34.68
N SER A 341 -37.43 40.14 -35.12
CA SER A 341 -37.24 41.50 -35.65
C SER A 341 -36.29 41.56 -36.84
N VAL A 342 -36.38 42.64 -37.64
CA VAL A 342 -35.45 42.89 -38.76
C VAL A 342 -34.18 43.61 -38.29
N GLU A 343 -34.32 44.49 -37.30
CA GLU A 343 -33.21 45.21 -36.65
C GLU A 343 -33.08 44.76 -35.18
N PRO A 344 -31.89 44.84 -34.56
CA PRO A 344 -31.70 44.48 -33.16
C PRO A 344 -32.59 45.31 -32.24
N ILE A 345 -33.44 44.64 -31.47
CA ILE A 345 -34.29 45.28 -30.44
C ILE A 345 -34.14 44.56 -29.11
N VAL A 346 -34.33 45.30 -28.01
CA VAL A 346 -34.29 44.69 -26.67
C VAL A 346 -35.57 43.87 -26.48
N TYR A 347 -35.42 42.59 -26.16
CA TYR A 347 -36.55 41.69 -25.89
C TYR A 347 -36.58 41.19 -24.43
N GLY A 348 -35.45 41.27 -23.72
CA GLY A 348 -35.30 40.84 -22.34
C GLY A 348 -34.17 41.58 -21.62
N ILE A 349 -33.94 41.21 -20.37
CA ILE A 349 -32.80 41.69 -19.58
C ILE A 349 -32.06 40.52 -18.93
N ASN A 350 -30.79 40.72 -18.63
CA ASN A 350 -29.95 39.87 -17.80
C ASN A 350 -29.28 40.73 -16.71
N LEU A 351 -28.95 40.12 -15.58
CA LEU A 351 -28.25 40.76 -14.47
C LEU A 351 -26.92 40.03 -14.23
N GLU A 352 -25.82 40.75 -14.31
CA GLU A 352 -24.45 40.21 -14.24
C GLU A 352 -23.65 40.84 -13.09
N VAL A 353 -22.73 40.06 -12.50
CA VAL A 353 -21.79 40.47 -11.45
C VAL A 353 -20.44 39.78 -11.68
N GLU A 354 -19.36 40.32 -11.10
CA GLU A 354 -18.02 39.72 -11.22
C GLU A 354 -17.90 38.37 -10.50
N THR A 355 -18.51 38.26 -9.31
CA THR A 355 -18.59 37.02 -8.54
C THR A 355 -19.94 36.93 -7.83
N THR A 356 -20.52 35.74 -7.82
CA THR A 356 -21.75 35.42 -7.09
C THR A 356 -21.49 34.96 -5.67
N THR A 357 -20.22 34.70 -5.30
CA THR A 357 -19.83 34.37 -3.93
C THR A 357 -19.04 35.53 -3.33
N LEU A 358 -19.56 36.07 -2.24
CA LEU A 358 -19.00 37.22 -1.53
C LEU A 358 -18.69 36.85 -0.08
N LEU A 359 -17.62 37.41 0.48
CA LEU A 359 -17.42 37.38 1.92
C LEU A 359 -18.26 38.48 2.57
N THR A 360 -18.73 38.27 3.80
CA THR A 360 -19.39 39.34 4.58
C THR A 360 -18.56 40.63 4.53
N GLN A 361 -19.20 41.78 4.30
CA GLN A 361 -18.62 43.11 4.07
C GLN A 361 -18.05 43.37 2.67
N ASP A 362 -18.02 42.39 1.76
CA ASP A 362 -17.66 42.63 0.36
C ASP A 362 -18.74 43.42 -0.37
N MET A 363 -18.34 44.05 -1.48
CA MET A 363 -19.21 44.78 -2.39
C MET A 363 -18.88 44.40 -3.83
N THR A 364 -19.91 44.14 -4.63
CA THR A 364 -19.78 43.90 -6.07
C THR A 364 -20.68 44.85 -6.86
N LYS A 365 -20.23 45.26 -8.04
CA LYS A 365 -21.03 46.06 -8.97
C LYS A 365 -22.05 45.18 -9.69
N LEU A 366 -23.25 45.70 -9.89
CA LEU A 366 -24.36 45.05 -10.60
C LEU A 366 -24.49 45.64 -12.01
N HIS A 367 -24.54 44.77 -13.02
CA HIS A 367 -24.67 45.14 -14.43
C HIS A 367 -25.98 44.63 -15.02
N VAL A 368 -26.87 45.54 -15.42
CA VAL A 368 -28.12 45.16 -16.09
C VAL A 368 -27.93 45.28 -17.59
N LYS A 369 -28.01 44.15 -18.27
CA LYS A 369 -27.81 44.01 -19.71
C LYS A 369 -29.15 43.80 -20.40
N GLY A 370 -29.51 44.64 -21.36
CA GLY A 370 -30.59 44.38 -22.31
C GLY A 370 -30.16 43.31 -23.32
N LEU A 371 -30.98 42.28 -23.47
CA LEU A 371 -30.77 41.22 -24.46
C LEU A 371 -31.36 41.67 -25.80
N LEU A 372 -30.52 41.77 -26.83
CA LEU A 372 -30.95 42.14 -28.19
C LEU A 372 -31.21 40.91 -29.04
N THR A 373 -32.12 41.04 -30.01
CA THR A 373 -32.49 39.95 -30.94
C THR A 373 -31.36 39.47 -31.86
N ASP A 374 -30.19 40.12 -31.85
CA ASP A 374 -29.00 39.79 -32.63
C ASP A 374 -27.86 39.16 -31.80
N ASP A 375 -28.17 38.70 -30.59
CA ASP A 375 -27.25 38.14 -29.58
C ASP A 375 -26.30 39.14 -28.92
N THR A 376 -26.38 40.43 -29.25
CA THR A 376 -25.61 41.44 -28.53
C THR A 376 -26.35 41.91 -27.28
N THR A 377 -25.61 42.53 -26.37
CA THR A 377 -26.19 43.14 -25.17
C THR A 377 -25.85 44.62 -25.08
N ILE A 378 -26.71 45.37 -24.41
CA ILE A 378 -26.51 46.79 -24.12
C ILE A 378 -26.70 47.05 -22.63
N GLU A 379 -25.90 47.91 -22.01
CA GLU A 379 -26.13 48.31 -20.61
C GLU A 379 -27.44 49.11 -20.52
N ILE A 380 -28.33 48.73 -19.62
CA ILE A 380 -29.56 49.47 -19.31
C ILE A 380 -29.42 50.04 -17.91
N GLN A 381 -29.47 51.36 -17.79
CA GLN A 381 -29.41 52.07 -16.51
C GLN A 381 -30.69 52.90 -16.25
N ASP A 382 -31.35 53.36 -17.32
CA ASP A 382 -32.59 54.12 -17.22
C ASP A 382 -33.78 53.20 -16.96
N ASP A 383 -34.71 53.62 -16.09
CA ASP A 383 -35.95 52.91 -15.74
C ASP A 383 -35.75 51.45 -15.25
N VAL A 384 -34.62 51.18 -14.57
CA VAL A 384 -34.33 49.90 -13.91
C VAL A 384 -34.49 50.03 -12.40
N THR A 385 -35.20 49.11 -11.77
CA THR A 385 -35.25 48.94 -10.31
C THR A 385 -34.56 47.65 -9.92
N ILE A 386 -33.61 47.70 -8.99
CA ILE A 386 -32.92 46.52 -8.48
C ILE A 386 -33.14 46.38 -6.97
N ASP A 387 -33.65 45.23 -6.55
CA ASP A 387 -33.93 44.91 -5.16
C ASP A 387 -33.33 43.54 -4.79
N SER A 388 -32.90 43.39 -3.54
CA SER A 388 -32.58 42.08 -2.98
C SER A 388 -33.84 41.43 -2.40
N SER A 389 -34.03 40.12 -2.63
CA SER A 389 -35.13 39.35 -2.03
C SER A 389 -34.97 39.21 -0.51
N ASN A 390 -33.75 39.35 0.00
CA ASN A 390 -33.45 39.44 1.42
C ASN A 390 -32.36 40.51 1.68
N PRO A 391 -32.76 41.77 1.92
CA PRO A 391 -31.84 42.88 2.20
C PRO A 391 -30.95 42.70 3.45
N THR A 392 -31.27 41.72 4.31
CA THR A 392 -30.45 41.41 5.49
C THR A 392 -29.25 40.52 5.17
N VAL A 393 -29.26 39.83 4.02
CA VAL A 393 -28.16 39.00 3.51
C VAL A 393 -27.32 39.79 2.50
N VAL A 394 -27.97 40.41 1.51
CA VAL A 394 -27.32 41.33 0.55
C VAL A 394 -28.17 42.59 0.45
N SER A 395 -27.58 43.76 0.66
CA SER A 395 -28.25 45.05 0.45
C SER A 395 -27.86 45.63 -0.91
N VAL A 396 -28.81 46.27 -1.60
CA VAL A 396 -28.56 46.94 -2.88
C VAL A 396 -28.54 48.45 -2.65
N SER A 397 -27.57 49.13 -3.23
CA SER A 397 -27.46 50.58 -3.20
C SER A 397 -27.09 51.13 -4.57
N MET A 398 -27.37 52.42 -4.80
CA MET A 398 -27.01 53.11 -6.03
C MET A 398 -26.09 54.28 -5.69
N ASP A 399 -25.00 54.43 -6.44
CA ASP A 399 -24.06 55.54 -6.25
C ASP A 399 -24.51 56.83 -6.95
N GLU A 400 -23.73 57.91 -6.77
CA GLU A 400 -24.01 59.23 -7.37
C GLU A 400 -23.96 59.25 -8.91
N THR A 401 -23.42 58.20 -9.53
CA THR A 401 -23.32 58.06 -10.99
C THR A 401 -24.47 57.23 -11.58
N GLY A 402 -25.35 56.68 -10.75
CA GLY A 402 -26.46 55.81 -11.16
C GLY A 402 -26.08 54.33 -11.28
N ALA A 403 -24.90 53.91 -10.80
CA ALA A 403 -24.48 52.52 -10.80
C ALA A 403 -24.97 51.79 -9.55
N PHE A 404 -25.46 50.56 -9.71
CA PHE A 404 -25.94 49.72 -8.63
C PHE A 404 -24.83 48.81 -8.07
N TYR A 405 -24.83 48.63 -6.75
CA TYR A 405 -23.92 47.73 -6.03
C TYR A 405 -24.69 46.83 -5.08
N ALA A 406 -24.25 45.57 -4.99
CA ALA A 406 -24.66 44.62 -3.98
C ALA A 406 -23.59 44.54 -2.89
N THR A 407 -23.98 44.79 -1.65
CA THR A 407 -23.11 44.70 -0.47
C THR A 407 -23.52 43.50 0.37
N ALA A 408 -22.58 42.60 0.64
CA ALA A 408 -22.77 41.43 1.49
C ALA A 408 -22.89 41.83 2.97
N VAL A 409 -24.05 41.58 3.57
CA VAL A 409 -24.40 42.01 4.93
C VAL A 409 -24.27 40.87 5.94
N SER A 410 -24.81 39.69 5.64
CA SER A 410 -24.73 38.52 6.52
C SER A 410 -24.75 37.22 5.74
N LYS A 411 -24.25 36.14 6.37
CA LYS A 411 -24.22 34.79 5.78
C LYS A 411 -25.60 34.35 5.29
N GLY A 412 -25.66 33.84 4.07
CA GLY A 412 -26.87 33.31 3.48
C GLY A 412 -26.84 33.38 1.97
N GLN A 413 -27.95 33.02 1.35
CA GLN A 413 -28.13 33.11 -0.09
C GLN A 413 -29.38 33.95 -0.36
N THR A 414 -29.29 34.86 -1.32
CA THR A 414 -30.43 35.70 -1.71
C THR A 414 -30.36 36.07 -3.18
N ASP A 415 -31.52 36.28 -3.78
CA ASP A 415 -31.62 36.74 -5.16
C ASP A 415 -31.59 38.26 -5.19
N VAL A 416 -30.73 38.81 -6.03
CA VAL A 416 -30.81 40.21 -6.46
C VAL A 416 -31.61 40.24 -7.76
N ILE A 417 -32.61 41.10 -7.81
CA ILE A 417 -33.65 41.10 -8.82
C ILE A 417 -33.68 42.47 -9.51
N ALA A 418 -33.35 42.52 -10.79
CA ALA A 418 -33.49 43.69 -11.63
C ALA A 418 -34.83 43.64 -12.39
N ARG A 419 -35.54 44.76 -12.47
CA ARG A 419 -36.81 44.89 -13.22
C ARG A 419 -36.79 46.12 -14.11
N THR A 420 -37.34 45.99 -15.30
CA THR A 420 -37.56 47.11 -16.23
C THR A 420 -38.75 46.85 -17.16
N LEU A 421 -39.19 47.86 -17.91
CA LEU A 421 -40.29 47.77 -18.88
C LEU A 421 -39.73 47.69 -20.30
N ILE A 422 -39.97 46.57 -20.99
CA ILE A 422 -39.60 46.38 -22.40
C ILE A 422 -40.88 46.12 -23.19
N ASN A 423 -41.16 46.92 -24.23
CA ASN A 423 -42.34 46.80 -25.09
C ASN A 423 -43.67 46.75 -24.31
N GLY A 424 -43.76 47.50 -23.20
CA GLY A 424 -44.95 47.57 -22.35
C GLY A 424 -45.18 46.35 -21.46
N LYS A 425 -44.29 45.35 -21.49
CA LYS A 425 -44.28 44.20 -20.56
C LYS A 425 -43.15 44.39 -19.55
N GLN A 426 -43.43 44.11 -18.28
CA GLN A 426 -42.40 44.08 -17.24
C GLN A 426 -41.50 42.86 -17.47
N LYS A 427 -40.19 43.07 -17.49
CA LYS A 427 -39.16 42.03 -17.55
C LYS A 427 -38.37 42.03 -16.25
N GLU A 428 -37.99 40.84 -15.79
CA GLU A 428 -37.25 40.61 -14.56
C GLU A 428 -36.03 39.75 -14.87
N ALA A 429 -34.87 40.10 -14.31
CA ALA A 429 -33.66 39.28 -14.30
C ALA A 429 -33.23 39.07 -12.85
N ARG A 430 -32.73 37.88 -12.55
CA ARG A 430 -32.35 37.47 -11.19
C ARG A 430 -30.94 36.92 -11.20
N ILE A 431 -30.17 37.26 -10.18
CA ILE A 431 -28.90 36.61 -9.89
C ILE A 431 -28.85 36.23 -8.42
N THR A 432 -28.49 34.99 -8.14
CA THR A 432 -28.38 34.49 -6.77
C THR A 432 -26.98 34.77 -6.26
N ILE A 433 -26.87 35.52 -5.17
CA ILE A 433 -25.61 35.82 -4.50
C ILE A 433 -25.53 35.01 -3.20
N SER A 434 -24.44 34.29 -3.03
CA SER A 434 -24.08 33.55 -1.82
C SER A 434 -23.09 34.35 -1.00
N VAL A 435 -23.47 34.70 0.22
CA VAL A 435 -22.59 35.35 1.19
C VAL A 435 -22.04 34.28 2.13
N VAL A 436 -20.73 34.09 2.09
CA VAL A 436 -19.99 33.18 2.97
C VAL A 436 -19.29 33.97 4.06
N ASP A 437 -19.09 33.33 5.21
CA ASP A 437 -18.44 33.96 6.37
C ASP A 437 -17.31 33.07 6.90
N PHE A 438 -16.43 33.66 7.70
CA PHE A 438 -15.39 32.91 8.40
C PHE A 438 -16.03 32.00 9.46
N ASP A 439 -15.92 30.69 9.24
CA ASP A 439 -16.73 29.71 9.96
C ASP A 439 -15.99 29.11 11.15
N HIS A 440 -14.86 28.46 10.90
CA HIS A 440 -14.04 27.85 11.95
C HIS A 440 -12.57 27.74 11.50
N ILE A 441 -11.72 27.31 12.43
CA ILE A 441 -10.34 26.93 12.14
C ILE A 441 -10.11 25.48 12.55
N GLU A 442 -9.25 24.80 11.83
CA GLU A 442 -8.73 23.48 12.19
C GLU A 442 -7.24 23.58 12.48
N LEU A 443 -6.79 22.79 13.46
CA LEU A 443 -5.41 22.75 13.90
C LEU A 443 -4.86 21.35 13.70
N SER A 444 -3.62 21.23 13.21
CA SER A 444 -2.90 19.96 13.15
C SER A 444 -1.45 20.13 13.61
N ALA A 445 -0.96 19.17 14.40
CA ALA A 445 0.39 19.12 14.93
C ALA A 445 0.72 17.71 15.46
N ASN A 446 2.00 17.42 15.69
CA ASN A 446 2.37 16.29 16.53
C ASN A 446 2.19 16.66 18.01
N THR A 447 1.31 15.97 18.72
CA THR A 447 0.87 16.36 20.06
C THR A 447 1.47 15.53 21.19
N GLY A 448 1.98 14.33 20.89
CA GLY A 448 2.73 13.51 21.84
C GLY A 448 4.21 13.81 21.71
N LEU A 449 4.76 14.58 22.63
CA LEU A 449 6.11 15.14 22.53
C LEU A 449 6.91 14.79 23.79
N PHE A 450 8.20 14.50 23.63
CA PHE A 450 9.06 14.34 24.79
C PHE A 450 9.34 15.69 25.43
N ILE A 451 9.59 15.71 26.74
CA ILE A 451 9.99 16.95 27.42
C ILE A 451 11.27 17.48 26.77
N GLY A 452 11.23 18.75 26.32
CA GLY A 452 12.29 19.40 25.55
C GLY A 452 12.07 19.42 24.04
N ASP A 453 11.10 18.67 23.50
CA ASP A 453 10.72 18.74 22.08
C ASP A 453 9.91 19.99 21.76
N THR A 454 9.89 20.33 20.47
CA THR A 454 9.03 21.37 19.90
C THR A 454 8.15 20.84 18.79
N SER A 455 6.98 21.44 18.58
CA SER A 455 6.13 21.17 17.41
C SER A 455 5.49 22.44 16.88
N LYS A 456 5.44 22.58 15.57
CA LYS A 456 4.68 23.62 14.86
C LYS A 456 3.19 23.22 14.82
N ILE A 457 2.28 24.19 14.97
CA ILE A 457 0.84 24.01 14.76
C ILE A 457 0.47 24.58 13.40
N HIS A 458 0.05 23.71 12.48
CA HIS A 458 -0.55 24.14 11.23
C HIS A 458 -2.00 24.56 11.50
N THR A 459 -2.34 25.77 11.05
CA THR A 459 -3.66 26.37 11.23
C THR A 459 -4.29 26.58 9.88
N THR A 460 -5.45 25.97 9.65
CA THR A 460 -6.23 26.14 8.41
C THR A 460 -7.55 26.82 8.75
N ALA A 461 -7.85 27.93 8.09
CA ALA A 461 -9.08 28.68 8.27
C ALA A 461 -10.10 28.32 7.19
N PHE A 462 -11.34 28.04 7.59
CA PHE A 462 -12.39 27.63 6.69
C PHE A 462 -13.52 28.66 6.62
N LEU A 463 -14.03 28.84 5.39
CA LEU A 463 -15.23 29.58 5.11
C LEU A 463 -16.45 28.67 5.26
N SER A 464 -17.63 29.28 5.39
CA SER A 464 -18.87 28.57 5.65
C SER A 464 -19.36 27.65 4.53
N ASP A 465 -18.72 27.68 3.36
CA ASP A 465 -18.95 26.78 2.22
C ASP A 465 -17.93 25.62 2.17
N GLY A 466 -17.03 25.54 3.15
CA GLY A 466 -15.96 24.52 3.24
C GLY A 466 -14.68 24.89 2.49
N SER A 467 -14.63 26.03 1.79
CA SER A 467 -13.39 26.49 1.14
C SER A 467 -12.39 27.05 2.15
N VAL A 468 -11.09 26.97 1.82
CA VAL A 468 -10.02 27.48 2.69
C VAL A 468 -9.89 29.00 2.50
N LEU A 469 -9.93 29.75 3.59
CA LEU A 469 -9.59 31.18 3.61
C LEU A 469 -8.08 31.34 3.39
N PRO A 470 -7.64 31.99 2.29
CA PRO A 470 -6.22 32.17 2.04
C PRO A 470 -5.53 32.93 3.18
N GLY A 471 -4.37 32.45 3.61
CA GLY A 471 -3.65 33.00 4.76
C GLY A 471 -3.28 34.49 4.62
N THR A 472 -3.21 35.02 3.40
CA THR A 472 -2.97 36.45 3.12
C THR A 472 -4.08 37.37 3.63
N TYR A 473 -5.27 36.84 3.88
CA TYR A 473 -6.39 37.61 4.42
C TYR A 473 -6.45 37.62 5.95
N ILE A 474 -5.70 36.75 6.63
CA ILE A 474 -5.69 36.67 8.09
C ILE A 474 -5.04 37.92 8.69
N GLU A 475 -5.72 38.58 9.62
CA GLU A 475 -5.26 39.82 10.26
C GLU A 475 -4.28 39.53 11.40
N SER A 476 -4.57 38.54 12.23
CA SER A 476 -3.72 38.12 13.34
C SER A 476 -3.96 36.68 13.76
N ILE A 477 -2.92 36.07 14.33
CA ILE A 477 -2.95 34.78 15.03
C ILE A 477 -2.44 35.01 16.45
N GLU A 478 -3.21 34.58 17.44
CA GLU A 478 -2.88 34.60 18.86
C GLU A 478 -2.87 33.15 19.39
N CYS A 479 -1.94 32.83 20.30
CA CYS A 479 -1.84 31.50 20.89
C CYS A 479 -1.56 31.55 22.39
N GLN A 480 -2.14 30.63 23.15
CA GLN A 480 -1.98 30.55 24.60
C GLN A 480 -1.96 29.10 25.07
N SER A 481 -1.11 28.80 26.06
CA SER A 481 -1.14 27.52 26.78
C SER A 481 -2.03 27.61 28.02
N SER A 482 -2.77 26.54 28.31
CA SER A 482 -3.51 26.39 29.56
C SER A 482 -2.61 26.17 30.78
N ASP A 483 -1.39 25.64 30.57
CA ASP A 483 -0.40 25.39 31.61
C ASP A 483 1.03 25.50 31.05
N GLU A 484 1.67 26.64 31.30
CA GLU A 484 3.04 26.92 30.86
C GLU A 484 4.11 26.08 31.58
N GLN A 485 3.77 25.37 32.66
CA GLN A 485 4.69 24.43 33.30
C GLN A 485 4.78 23.11 32.54
N ILE A 486 3.76 22.77 31.74
CA ILE A 486 3.71 21.58 30.91
C ILE A 486 4.15 21.92 29.49
N ALA A 487 3.52 22.92 28.85
CA ALA A 487 3.83 23.33 27.49
C ALA A 487 3.81 24.85 27.35
N THR A 488 4.81 25.43 26.70
CA THR A 488 4.82 26.84 26.31
C THR A 488 4.52 26.96 24.83
N VAL A 489 3.97 28.09 24.38
CA VAL A 489 3.71 28.35 22.96
C VAL A 489 4.16 29.76 22.60
N THR A 490 4.84 29.89 21.46
CA THR A 490 5.31 31.18 20.93
C THR A 490 5.01 31.27 19.44
N LEU A 491 4.78 32.48 18.93
CA LEU A 491 4.56 32.71 17.50
C LEU A 491 5.92 32.96 16.81
N MET A 492 6.34 32.06 15.93
CA MET A 492 7.56 32.21 15.11
C MET A 492 7.16 32.39 13.65
N GLU A 493 7.48 33.55 13.07
CA GLU A 493 7.14 33.90 11.67
C GLU A 493 5.65 33.70 11.33
N GLY A 494 4.75 33.92 12.30
CA GLY A 494 3.30 33.74 12.12
C GLY A 494 2.80 32.32 12.39
N VAL A 495 3.66 31.37 12.73
CA VAL A 495 3.30 29.99 13.05
C VAL A 495 3.41 29.75 14.56
N PRO A 496 2.37 29.22 15.24
CA PRO A 496 2.48 28.82 16.64
C PRO A 496 3.44 27.62 16.79
N VAL A 497 4.45 27.77 17.63
CA VAL A 497 5.43 26.74 17.98
C VAL A 497 5.31 26.43 19.45
N VAL A 498 4.98 25.17 19.75
CA VAL A 498 4.86 24.63 21.10
C VAL A 498 6.21 24.08 21.54
N SER A 499 6.61 24.33 22.78
CA SER A 499 7.78 23.72 23.42
C SER A 499 7.35 22.98 24.68
N MET A 500 7.69 21.70 24.80
CA MET A 500 7.34 20.89 25.98
C MET A 500 8.31 21.14 27.12
N VAL A 501 7.77 21.50 28.29
CA VAL A 501 8.54 21.90 29.47
C VAL A 501 8.40 20.91 30.62
N GLY A 502 7.27 20.22 30.74
CA GLY A 502 7.00 19.30 31.85
C GLY A 502 6.03 18.17 31.48
N PRO A 503 5.92 17.14 32.34
CA PRO A 503 5.06 15.99 32.10
C PRO A 503 3.59 16.35 32.30
N GLY A 504 2.70 15.71 31.54
CA GLY A 504 1.25 15.89 31.63
C GLY A 504 0.65 16.46 30.35
N THR A 505 -0.60 16.93 30.41
CA THR A 505 -1.31 17.44 29.23
C THR A 505 -1.65 18.92 29.40
N ALA A 506 -1.30 19.75 28.42
CA ALA A 506 -1.70 21.16 28.32
C ALA A 506 -2.51 21.39 27.04
N GLN A 507 -3.48 22.30 27.10
CA GLN A 507 -4.25 22.72 25.94
C GLN A 507 -3.60 23.96 25.34
N ILE A 508 -3.34 23.94 24.04
CA ILE A 508 -2.88 25.09 23.29
C ILE A 508 -4.06 25.64 22.50
N ALA A 509 -4.54 26.80 22.92
CA ALA A 509 -5.58 27.54 22.22
C ALA A 509 -4.95 28.43 21.16
N VAL A 510 -5.41 28.31 19.91
CA VAL A 510 -5.07 29.20 18.82
C VAL A 510 -6.31 29.99 18.44
N GLN A 511 -6.17 31.31 18.27
CA GLN A 511 -7.21 32.22 17.83
C GLN A 511 -6.77 32.93 16.55
N VAL A 512 -7.62 32.91 15.54
CA VAL A 512 -7.42 33.61 14.26
C VAL A 512 -8.44 34.73 14.14
N THR A 513 -7.98 35.91 13.71
CA THR A 513 -8.84 37.08 13.45
C THR A 513 -8.91 37.38 11.96
N PHE A 514 -10.13 37.57 11.46
CA PHE A 514 -10.41 38.03 10.10
C PHE A 514 -11.61 38.97 10.11
N ARG A 515 -11.45 40.21 9.59
CA ARG A 515 -12.48 41.25 9.52
C ARG A 515 -13.20 41.52 10.84
N GLY A 516 -12.45 41.46 11.95
CA GLY A 516 -12.97 41.59 13.31
C GLY A 516 -13.68 40.37 13.89
N THR A 517 -13.93 39.32 13.10
CA THR A 517 -14.43 38.02 13.58
C THR A 517 -13.28 37.17 14.10
N ARG A 518 -13.45 36.59 15.29
CA ARG A 518 -12.45 35.74 15.94
C ARG A 518 -12.95 34.30 16.01
N LYS A 519 -12.12 33.35 15.58
CA LYS A 519 -12.38 31.91 15.73
C LYS A 519 -11.23 31.26 16.47
N SER A 520 -11.55 30.31 17.32
CA SER A 520 -10.58 29.62 18.16
C SER A 520 -10.77 28.11 18.08
N ALA A 521 -9.65 27.41 18.13
CA ALA A 521 -9.59 25.97 18.28
C ALA A 521 -8.50 25.63 19.31
N VAL A 522 -8.54 24.41 19.81
CA VAL A 522 -7.60 23.92 20.84
C VAL A 522 -7.00 22.60 20.40
N LEU A 523 -5.72 22.39 20.70
CA LEU A 523 -5.05 21.09 20.63
C LEU A 523 -4.51 20.71 22.01
N ASN A 524 -4.67 19.44 22.38
CA ASN A 524 -4.07 18.91 23.60
C ASN A 524 -2.67 18.40 23.28
N PHE A 525 -1.65 18.95 23.93
CA PHE A 525 -0.27 18.47 23.88
C PHE A 525 0.06 17.71 25.15
N THR A 526 0.67 16.54 25.00
CA THR A 526 1.08 15.69 26.12
C THR A 526 2.59 15.62 26.17
N GLY A 527 3.15 16.11 27.28
CA GLY A 527 4.56 16.03 27.62
C GLY A 527 4.87 14.68 28.24
N ILE A 528 5.76 13.95 27.59
CA ILE A 528 6.16 12.60 27.97
C ILE A 528 7.60 12.70 28.48
N ASP A 529 7.82 12.30 29.73
CA ASP A 529 9.18 12.05 30.19
C ASP A 529 9.71 10.76 29.54
N PHE A 530 11.01 10.66 29.32
CA PHE A 530 11.60 9.48 28.71
C PHE A 530 12.70 8.84 29.54
N THR A 531 12.55 7.54 29.70
CA THR A 531 13.58 6.61 30.15
C THR A 531 13.80 5.57 29.06
N ASN A 532 14.93 4.90 29.09
CA ASN A 532 15.12 3.64 28.37
C ASN A 532 14.82 2.47 29.31
N ASP A 533 14.32 1.37 28.77
CA ASP A 533 13.83 0.25 29.56
C ASP A 533 14.89 -0.86 29.73
N LYS A 534 15.71 -1.12 28.69
CA LYS A 534 16.82 -2.07 28.79
C LYS A 534 17.85 -1.56 29.80
N THR A 535 18.28 -2.42 30.72
CA THR A 535 19.22 -2.02 31.79
C THR A 535 20.60 -2.66 31.70
N ARG A 536 20.78 -3.71 30.91
CA ARG A 536 22.03 -4.46 30.74
C ARG A 536 22.10 -5.11 29.35
N SER A 537 23.29 -5.44 28.87
CA SER A 537 23.45 -6.33 27.71
C SER A 537 23.05 -7.77 28.09
N THR A 538 22.34 -8.44 27.20
CA THR A 538 21.74 -9.77 27.48
C THR A 538 22.16 -10.84 26.50
N TYR A 539 22.45 -10.49 25.25
CA TYR A 539 22.97 -11.45 24.27
C TYR A 539 24.51 -11.50 24.32
N TYR A 540 25.16 -10.33 24.33
CA TYR A 540 26.59 -10.15 24.58
C TYR A 540 26.83 -9.88 26.07
N THR A 541 26.55 -10.87 26.92
CA THR A 541 26.76 -10.74 28.37
C THR A 541 28.22 -10.45 28.72
N ASP A 542 28.46 -9.89 29.90
CA ASP A 542 29.80 -9.59 30.39
C ASP A 542 30.70 -10.83 30.38
N GLU A 543 30.16 -12.01 30.69
CA GLU A 543 30.88 -13.28 30.66
C GLU A 543 31.30 -13.68 29.24
N LYS A 544 30.38 -13.57 28.25
CA LYS A 544 30.70 -13.85 26.84
C LYS A 544 31.77 -12.90 26.33
N VAL A 545 31.62 -11.60 26.58
CA VAL A 545 32.60 -10.59 26.14
C VAL A 545 33.96 -10.83 26.81
N ALA A 546 33.99 -11.14 28.11
CA ALA A 546 35.23 -11.46 28.83
C ALA A 546 35.88 -12.76 28.31
N ALA A 547 35.09 -13.80 27.97
CA ALA A 547 35.61 -15.01 27.36
C ALA A 547 36.22 -14.73 25.97
N ALA A 548 35.53 -13.97 25.12
CA ALA A 548 36.04 -13.61 23.80
C ALA A 548 37.37 -12.84 23.87
N ARG A 549 37.46 -11.82 24.72
CA ARG A 549 38.69 -11.02 24.89
C ARG A 549 39.84 -11.85 25.45
N ARG A 550 39.57 -12.70 26.45
CA ARG A 550 40.54 -13.66 26.98
C ARG A 550 41.03 -14.63 25.91
N ASN A 551 40.13 -15.18 25.11
CA ASN A 551 40.46 -16.14 24.07
C ASN A 551 41.30 -15.51 22.95
N VAL A 552 41.02 -14.25 22.61
CA VAL A 552 41.84 -13.44 21.69
C VAL A 552 43.28 -13.28 22.19
N GLU A 553 43.51 -13.24 23.50
CA GLU A 553 44.85 -13.15 24.09
C GLU A 553 45.58 -14.50 24.13
N ILE A 554 44.84 -15.59 24.31
CA ILE A 554 45.40 -16.94 24.54
C ILE A 554 45.60 -17.71 23.23
N TYR A 555 44.67 -17.60 22.28
CA TYR A 555 44.61 -18.48 21.11
C TYR A 555 44.89 -17.72 19.80
N ASP A 556 45.83 -18.23 19.00
CA ASP A 556 46.23 -17.63 17.73
C ASP A 556 45.08 -17.49 16.72
N TRP A 557 44.18 -18.48 16.69
CA TRP A 557 43.01 -18.47 15.79
C TRP A 557 42.03 -17.35 16.17
N ALA A 558 41.80 -17.14 17.47
CA ALA A 558 40.92 -16.09 17.98
C ALA A 558 41.52 -14.70 17.74
N ASN A 559 42.83 -14.54 17.97
CA ASN A 559 43.54 -13.30 17.63
C ASN A 559 43.47 -12.99 16.12
N SER A 560 43.61 -14.02 15.28
CA SER A 560 43.51 -13.88 13.82
C SER A 560 42.10 -13.44 13.39
N THR A 561 41.07 -14.03 13.98
CA THR A 561 39.66 -13.61 13.80
C THR A 561 39.46 -12.15 14.19
N LYS A 562 39.95 -11.74 15.36
CA LYS A 562 39.92 -10.34 15.82
C LYS A 562 40.65 -9.41 14.83
N ASN A 563 41.85 -9.76 14.37
CA ASN A 563 42.63 -8.94 13.44
C ASN A 563 41.90 -8.74 12.09
N ALA A 564 41.28 -9.79 11.56
CA ALA A 564 40.52 -9.73 10.30
C ALA A 564 39.27 -8.83 10.42
N VAL A 565 38.57 -8.88 11.56
CA VAL A 565 37.43 -8.00 11.85
C VAL A 565 37.88 -6.57 12.07
N VAL A 566 38.92 -6.33 12.89
CA VAL A 566 39.50 -5.00 13.14
C VAL A 566 39.93 -4.32 11.84
N SER A 567 40.65 -5.03 10.96
CA SER A 567 41.07 -4.46 9.68
C SER A 567 39.90 -3.99 8.82
N ARG A 568 38.76 -4.68 8.85
CA ARG A 568 37.54 -4.26 8.14
C ARG A 568 36.83 -3.12 8.86
N ALA A 569 36.69 -3.21 10.18
CA ALA A 569 36.08 -2.17 11.00
C ALA A 569 36.83 -0.82 10.89
N ASP A 570 38.16 -0.84 10.90
CA ASP A 570 38.99 0.36 10.73
C ASP A 570 38.72 1.08 9.40
N SER A 571 38.42 0.34 8.32
CA SER A 571 38.05 0.95 7.04
C SER A 571 36.74 1.73 7.12
N TYR A 572 35.78 1.30 7.95
CA TYR A 572 34.53 2.03 8.18
C TYR A 572 34.71 3.21 9.13
N VAL A 573 35.51 3.06 10.18
CA VAL A 573 35.85 4.18 11.08
C VAL A 573 36.52 5.32 10.29
N ALA A 574 37.39 4.98 9.33
CA ALA A 574 38.07 5.96 8.49
C ALA A 574 37.13 6.78 7.58
N LEU A 575 35.89 6.33 7.34
CA LEU A 575 34.89 7.11 6.58
C LEU A 575 34.37 8.32 7.38
N GLY A 576 34.46 8.26 8.72
CA GLY A 576 34.00 9.32 9.61
C GLY A 576 32.48 9.30 9.87
N TYR A 577 32.07 9.94 10.97
CA TYR A 577 30.69 9.91 11.46
C TYR A 577 29.70 10.56 10.50
N GLU A 578 30.09 11.66 9.84
CA GLU A 578 29.24 12.34 8.85
C GLU A 578 28.87 11.44 7.68
N TYR A 579 29.84 10.69 7.15
CA TYR A 579 29.57 9.77 6.06
C TYR A 579 28.65 8.64 6.52
N LEU A 580 28.99 8.00 7.65
CA LEU A 580 28.19 6.90 8.20
C LEU A 580 26.74 7.31 8.49
N TRP A 581 26.52 8.50 9.06
CA TRP A 581 25.18 9.00 9.34
C TRP A 581 24.39 9.26 8.05
N ASN A 582 25.02 9.81 7.00
CA ASN A 582 24.35 10.08 5.71
C ASN A 582 24.14 8.85 4.83
N LEU A 583 24.70 7.67 5.16
CA LEU A 583 24.49 6.43 4.40
C LEU A 583 23.05 5.93 4.44
N VAL A 584 22.35 6.20 5.54
CA VAL A 584 21.03 5.64 5.80
C VAL A 584 19.98 6.36 4.97
N THR A 585 19.33 5.63 4.07
CA THR A 585 18.28 6.18 3.21
C THR A 585 16.91 6.09 3.86
N PRO A 586 15.99 7.03 3.59
CA PRO A 586 14.62 6.98 4.08
C PRO A 586 13.71 6.04 3.27
N GLN A 587 12.46 5.88 3.75
CA GLN A 587 11.42 5.11 3.08
C GLN A 587 11.17 5.60 1.64
N SER A 588 11.31 6.91 1.36
CA SER A 588 11.02 7.50 0.04
C SER A 588 11.89 6.98 -1.11
N ILE A 589 13.02 6.32 -0.82
CA ILE A 589 13.81 5.62 -1.84
C ILE A 589 13.37 4.15 -1.93
N PRO A 590 12.90 3.69 -3.10
CA PRO A 590 12.51 2.29 -3.29
C PRO A 590 13.65 1.30 -3.07
N ARG A 591 13.29 0.04 -2.80
CA ARG A 591 14.22 -1.10 -2.73
C ARG A 591 13.72 -2.22 -3.62
N GLY A 592 14.61 -2.80 -4.42
CA GLY A 592 14.30 -4.01 -5.20
C GLY A 592 15.56 -4.76 -5.66
N TYR A 593 15.54 -6.09 -5.59
CA TYR A 593 16.74 -6.91 -5.83
C TYR A 593 17.17 -7.00 -7.30
N GLY A 594 16.36 -6.51 -8.25
CA GLY A 594 16.56 -6.69 -9.68
C GLY A 594 16.31 -5.40 -10.45
N VAL A 595 17.21 -5.05 -11.38
CA VAL A 595 17.06 -3.89 -12.26
C VAL A 595 16.06 -4.18 -13.38
N ASN A 596 16.31 -5.26 -14.14
CA ASN A 596 15.39 -5.83 -15.13
C ASN A 596 15.84 -7.27 -15.43
N GLN A 597 15.19 -8.27 -14.84
CA GLN A 597 15.60 -9.67 -15.00
C GLN A 597 15.26 -10.25 -16.38
N THR A 598 14.20 -9.78 -17.01
CA THR A 598 13.75 -10.28 -18.32
C THR A 598 14.67 -9.86 -19.46
N TYR A 599 15.16 -8.62 -19.41
CA TYR A 599 15.91 -7.99 -20.50
C TYR A 599 17.35 -7.64 -20.13
N GLY A 600 17.79 -7.92 -18.90
CA GLY A 600 19.16 -7.72 -18.45
C GLY A 600 19.59 -6.25 -18.43
N CYS A 601 20.81 -5.97 -18.89
CA CYS A 601 21.37 -4.62 -18.91
C CYS A 601 20.74 -3.73 -19.97
N LEU A 602 20.49 -2.47 -19.65
CA LEU A 602 19.98 -1.46 -20.61
C LEU A 602 20.82 -1.36 -21.89
N ASN A 603 22.13 -1.60 -21.83
CA ASN A 603 23.01 -1.53 -23.00
C ASN A 603 23.34 -2.89 -23.65
N CYS A 604 23.74 -3.90 -22.86
CA CYS A 604 24.18 -5.20 -23.42
C CYS A 604 23.15 -6.34 -23.28
N GLY A 605 21.95 -6.06 -22.81
CA GLY A 605 20.90 -7.04 -22.60
C GLY A 605 21.33 -8.18 -21.65
N ASN A 606 20.88 -9.39 -21.97
CA ASN A 606 21.10 -10.62 -21.18
C ASN A 606 22.56 -11.13 -21.19
N ALA A 607 23.50 -10.44 -21.85
CA ALA A 607 24.92 -10.77 -21.71
C ALA A 607 25.43 -10.58 -20.27
N ILE A 608 24.70 -9.80 -19.45
CA ILE A 608 25.00 -9.62 -18.02
C ILE A 608 24.77 -10.90 -17.20
N ASP A 609 23.90 -11.81 -17.65
CA ASP A 609 23.48 -13.01 -16.89
C ASP A 609 24.64 -13.99 -16.67
N ALA A 610 25.71 -13.90 -17.47
CA ALA A 610 26.93 -14.67 -17.30
C ALA A 610 27.66 -14.38 -15.97
N TYR A 611 27.27 -13.33 -15.24
CA TYR A 611 27.87 -12.89 -13.98
C TYR A 611 26.99 -13.22 -12.75
N GLY A 612 25.93 -14.01 -12.90
CA GLY A 612 25.06 -14.47 -11.82
C GLY A 612 23.73 -13.73 -11.70
N ASN A 613 22.94 -14.09 -10.68
CA ASN A 613 21.56 -13.63 -10.52
C ASN A 613 21.43 -12.15 -10.12
N TYR A 614 22.45 -11.60 -9.44
CA TYR A 614 22.50 -10.21 -9.00
C TYR A 614 23.84 -9.57 -9.45
N PRO A 615 24.00 -9.32 -10.77
CA PRO A 615 25.31 -9.16 -11.38
C PRO A 615 25.91 -7.73 -11.32
N TYR A 616 25.12 -6.70 -10.99
CA TYR A 616 25.62 -5.32 -10.98
C TYR A 616 26.60 -5.10 -9.82
N ARG A 617 27.62 -4.28 -10.08
CA ARG A 617 28.64 -3.87 -9.09
C ARG A 617 28.42 -2.43 -8.70
N ALA A 618 28.86 -2.03 -7.52
CA ALA A 618 28.87 -0.64 -7.09
C ALA A 618 30.07 -0.36 -6.19
N ASP A 619 30.49 0.90 -6.15
CA ASP A 619 31.48 1.40 -5.20
C ASP A 619 30.87 2.62 -4.48
N HIS A 620 30.41 2.40 -3.25
CA HIS A 620 29.68 3.41 -2.49
C HIS A 620 30.58 4.55 -1.98
N VAL A 621 31.90 4.36 -1.94
CA VAL A 621 32.84 5.40 -1.49
C VAL A 621 33.32 6.21 -2.70
N ALA A 622 33.80 5.53 -3.74
CA ALA A 622 34.42 6.22 -4.87
C ALA A 622 33.40 6.69 -5.93
N ASP A 623 32.23 6.07 -6.00
CA ASP A 623 31.22 6.36 -7.02
C ASP A 623 29.78 6.13 -6.49
N PRO A 624 29.37 6.89 -5.45
CA PRO A 624 28.08 6.69 -4.79
C PRO A 624 26.94 6.81 -5.79
N TRP A 625 25.90 6.00 -5.57
CA TRP A 625 24.69 5.94 -6.39
C TRP A 625 24.89 5.44 -7.82
N LYS A 626 26.04 4.80 -8.14
CA LYS A 626 26.28 4.19 -9.45
C LYS A 626 26.37 2.67 -9.40
N LEU A 627 25.67 2.03 -10.33
CA LEU A 627 25.78 0.62 -10.69
C LEU A 627 26.59 0.46 -11.96
N GLU A 628 27.56 -0.43 -11.96
CA GLU A 628 28.35 -0.81 -13.11
C GLU A 628 27.95 -2.21 -13.61
N CYS A 629 27.65 -2.31 -14.92
CA CYS A 629 27.44 -3.62 -15.55
C CYS A 629 28.81 -4.32 -15.73
N PRO A 630 29.03 -5.53 -15.19
CA PRO A 630 30.33 -6.21 -15.30
C PRO A 630 30.68 -6.60 -16.75
N ASN A 631 29.68 -6.79 -17.61
CA ASN A 631 29.86 -7.17 -19.01
C ASN A 631 30.26 -5.98 -19.89
N CYS A 632 29.47 -4.91 -19.91
CA CYS A 632 29.70 -3.77 -20.81
C CYS A 632 30.41 -2.58 -20.15
N ARG A 633 30.67 -2.65 -18.84
CA ARG A 633 31.37 -1.63 -18.03
C ARG A 633 30.67 -0.26 -17.98
N MET A 634 29.46 -0.13 -18.53
CA MET A 634 28.66 1.09 -18.42
C MET A 634 28.08 1.24 -17.01
N LYS A 635 27.90 2.50 -16.62
CA LYS A 635 27.40 2.91 -15.31
C LYS A 635 25.99 3.49 -15.40
N PHE A 636 25.17 3.19 -14.41
CA PHE A 636 23.77 3.61 -14.32
C PHE A 636 23.43 4.01 -12.88
N PRO A 637 22.48 4.93 -12.66
CA PRO A 637 21.84 5.71 -13.70
C PRO A 637 22.80 6.73 -14.32
N THR A 638 22.41 7.34 -15.41
CA THR A 638 23.28 8.21 -16.20
C THR A 638 23.28 9.67 -15.74
N ASN A 639 22.31 10.06 -14.90
CA ASN A 639 22.24 11.33 -14.18
C ASN A 639 23.03 11.30 -12.86
N ASP A 640 23.32 12.48 -12.32
CA ASP A 640 23.87 12.62 -10.97
C ASP A 640 22.76 12.48 -9.92
N PHE A 641 22.44 11.23 -9.59
CA PHE A 641 21.42 10.94 -8.58
C PHE A 641 21.85 11.38 -7.18
N GLY A 642 23.15 11.40 -6.88
CA GLY A 642 23.65 11.85 -5.58
C GLY A 642 23.33 13.34 -5.35
N ALA A 643 23.63 14.20 -6.32
CA ALA A 643 23.26 15.61 -6.24
C ALA A 643 21.73 15.81 -6.20
N TYR A 644 20.98 15.04 -6.97
CA TYR A 644 19.51 15.08 -6.95
C TYR A 644 18.95 14.71 -5.57
N TYR A 645 19.47 13.63 -4.97
CA TYR A 645 19.12 13.19 -3.63
C TYR A 645 19.42 14.26 -2.57
N GLU A 646 20.61 14.85 -2.59
CA GLU A 646 20.96 15.91 -1.63
C GLU A 646 20.08 17.16 -1.77
N SER A 647 19.73 17.54 -3.00
CA SER A 647 18.87 18.70 -3.25
C SER A 647 17.43 18.54 -2.74
N GLY A 648 16.99 17.30 -2.51
CA GLY A 648 15.63 16.99 -2.07
C GLY A 648 15.49 16.70 -0.58
N LYS A 649 16.53 16.88 0.25
CA LYS A 649 16.42 16.66 1.70
C LYS A 649 15.59 17.78 2.36
N ASP A 650 14.63 17.38 3.18
CA ASP A 650 13.82 18.29 3.99
C ASP A 650 14.53 18.71 5.30
N GLU A 651 13.81 19.44 6.15
CA GLU A 651 14.29 19.89 7.46
C GLU A 651 14.67 18.74 8.41
N HIS A 652 14.23 17.51 8.16
CA HIS A 652 14.57 16.31 8.91
C HIS A 652 15.69 15.46 8.28
N GLY A 653 16.30 15.97 7.20
CA GLY A 653 17.29 15.24 6.43
C GLY A 653 16.70 14.01 5.72
N ILE A 654 15.39 14.01 5.46
CA ILE A 654 14.65 12.98 4.75
C ILE A 654 14.45 13.45 3.31
N PHE A 655 14.79 12.60 2.35
CA PHE A 655 14.61 12.91 0.94
C PHE A 655 13.13 12.95 0.54
N ASN A 656 12.72 14.04 -0.10
CA ASN A 656 11.43 14.20 -0.76
C ASN A 656 11.65 14.58 -2.24
N PRO A 657 11.20 13.76 -3.21
CA PRO A 657 11.38 14.04 -4.63
C PRO A 657 10.67 15.31 -5.12
N GLU A 658 9.67 15.81 -4.39
CA GLU A 658 8.98 17.07 -4.74
C GLU A 658 9.83 18.32 -4.43
N LEU A 659 10.76 18.21 -3.48
CA LEU A 659 11.71 19.26 -3.14
C LEU A 659 12.97 19.25 -4.03
N ALA A 660 13.25 18.10 -4.65
CA ALA A 660 14.49 17.86 -5.38
C ALA A 660 14.61 18.67 -6.68
N ASP A 661 15.83 19.12 -7.00
CA ASP A 661 16.12 19.88 -8.21
C ASP A 661 16.03 18.97 -9.45
N ARG A 662 14.86 19.00 -10.11
CA ARG A 662 14.57 18.22 -11.31
C ARG A 662 15.49 18.55 -12.49
N SER A 663 16.23 19.66 -12.47
CA SER A 663 17.22 19.97 -13.52
C SER A 663 18.40 18.98 -13.55
N LEU A 664 18.62 18.26 -12.45
CA LEU A 664 19.64 17.21 -12.32
C LEU A 664 19.22 15.87 -12.95
N LEU A 665 17.96 15.72 -13.38
CA LEU A 665 17.45 14.53 -14.07
C LEU A 665 17.81 14.55 -15.56
N VAL A 666 19.11 14.60 -15.85
CA VAL A 666 19.67 14.61 -17.20
C VAL A 666 20.85 13.65 -17.30
N ASN A 667 20.94 12.94 -18.42
CA ASN A 667 22.05 12.05 -18.73
C ASN A 667 23.34 12.86 -18.91
N THR A 668 24.23 12.79 -17.93
CA THR A 668 25.55 13.44 -17.94
C THR A 668 26.66 12.48 -18.37
N SER A 669 26.42 11.17 -18.26
CA SER A 669 27.44 10.13 -18.46
C SER A 669 27.65 9.77 -19.94
N TYR A 670 26.59 9.80 -20.75
CA TYR A 670 26.59 9.37 -22.15
C TYR A 670 25.75 10.30 -23.04
N PRO A 671 26.14 11.57 -23.21
CA PRO A 671 25.33 12.57 -23.92
C PRO A 671 24.93 12.16 -25.35
N GLU A 672 25.75 11.33 -26.00
CA GLU A 672 25.50 10.80 -27.34
C GLU A 672 24.27 9.87 -27.42
N LYS A 673 23.77 9.38 -26.28
CA LYS A 673 22.57 8.53 -26.19
C LYS A 673 21.29 9.32 -25.92
N GLY A 674 21.38 10.64 -25.77
CA GLY A 674 20.25 11.53 -25.53
C GLY A 674 20.04 11.87 -24.06
N ALA A 675 19.41 13.02 -23.82
CA ALA A 675 19.32 13.67 -22.51
C ALA A 675 18.56 12.87 -21.43
N SER A 676 17.65 11.98 -21.80
CA SER A 676 16.86 11.17 -20.85
C SER A 676 17.31 9.72 -20.73
N TRP A 677 18.30 9.28 -21.52
CA TRP A 677 18.63 7.86 -21.62
C TRP A 677 19.30 7.35 -20.34
N GLY A 678 18.67 6.38 -19.67
CA GLY A 678 19.18 5.78 -18.44
C GLY A 678 19.12 6.69 -17.21
N VAL A 679 18.32 7.77 -17.28
CA VAL A 679 18.08 8.70 -16.17
C VAL A 679 17.09 8.07 -15.20
N ASP A 680 17.44 8.03 -13.92
CA ASP A 680 16.64 7.46 -12.84
C ASP A 680 16.45 8.52 -11.74
N ASP A 681 15.21 8.75 -11.35
CA ASP A 681 14.80 9.70 -10.30
C ASP A 681 14.60 9.01 -8.94
N GLY A 682 14.99 7.74 -8.83
CA GLY A 682 14.79 6.88 -7.67
C GLY A 682 13.77 5.78 -7.94
N TYR A 683 12.81 6.01 -8.84
CA TYR A 683 11.72 5.07 -9.14
C TYR A 683 11.95 4.27 -10.43
N GLY A 684 13.11 4.39 -11.05
CA GLY A 684 13.50 3.64 -12.23
C GLY A 684 13.34 4.41 -13.53
N TYR A 685 14.18 4.05 -14.51
CA TYR A 685 14.14 4.55 -15.87
C TYR A 685 13.18 3.73 -16.73
N THR A 686 12.25 4.40 -17.44
CA THR A 686 11.41 3.75 -18.47
C THR A 686 11.94 4.05 -19.86
N HIS A 687 12.41 3.02 -20.56
CA HIS A 687 12.87 3.13 -21.94
C HIS A 687 11.70 3.34 -22.91
N THR A 688 11.95 3.91 -24.09
CA THR A 688 10.94 4.23 -25.12
C THR A 688 10.12 3.05 -25.64
N ASN A 689 10.53 1.82 -25.34
CA ASN A 689 9.82 0.59 -25.67
C ASN A 689 9.01 0.03 -24.49
N GLY A 690 8.80 0.82 -23.44
CA GLY A 690 8.04 0.46 -22.23
C GLY A 690 8.82 -0.38 -21.20
N ARG A 691 10.10 -0.70 -21.43
CA ARG A 691 10.91 -1.48 -20.48
C ARG A 691 11.38 -0.60 -19.32
N ARG A 692 11.12 -1.03 -18.09
CA ARG A 692 11.56 -0.34 -16.86
C ARG A 692 12.86 -0.92 -16.31
N TYR A 693 13.74 -0.07 -15.80
CA TYR A 693 15.04 -0.41 -15.22
C TYR A 693 15.19 0.33 -13.88
N THR A 694 15.20 -0.39 -12.77
CA THR A 694 15.17 0.16 -11.39
C THR A 694 16.59 0.25 -10.80
N PHE A 695 17.44 1.11 -11.38
CA PHE A 695 18.86 1.18 -11.01
C PHE A 695 19.07 1.62 -9.55
N ILE A 696 18.41 2.70 -9.14
CA ILE A 696 18.56 3.22 -7.77
C ILE A 696 17.96 2.26 -6.75
N ALA A 697 16.84 1.62 -7.05
CA ALA A 697 16.24 0.64 -6.15
C ALA A 697 17.14 -0.58 -5.92
N TYR A 698 17.87 -1.02 -6.95
CA TYR A 698 18.87 -2.09 -6.83
C TYR A 698 20.08 -1.65 -6.02
N TYR A 699 20.59 -0.44 -6.27
CA TYR A 699 21.68 0.13 -5.48
C TYR A 699 21.31 0.21 -3.99
N ASN A 700 20.13 0.75 -3.70
CA ASN A 700 19.65 0.88 -2.33
C ASN A 700 19.45 -0.49 -1.65
N HIS A 701 18.95 -1.48 -2.39
CA HIS A 701 18.75 -2.83 -1.88
C HIS A 701 20.07 -3.54 -1.56
N TRP A 702 20.96 -3.73 -2.54
CA TRP A 702 22.14 -4.60 -2.39
C TRP A 702 23.40 -3.90 -1.87
N HIS A 703 23.54 -2.60 -2.14
CA HIS A 703 24.78 -1.89 -1.84
C HIS A 703 24.67 -0.97 -0.63
N LEU A 704 23.46 -0.60 -0.21
CA LEU A 704 23.22 0.10 1.05
C LEU A 704 22.71 -0.84 2.14
N TRP A 705 21.52 -1.42 1.98
CA TRP A 705 20.84 -2.15 3.07
C TRP A 705 21.23 -3.64 3.18
N HIS A 706 20.78 -4.49 2.26
CA HIS A 706 20.85 -5.94 2.40
C HIS A 706 22.18 -6.51 1.88
N GLY A 707 23.08 -6.87 2.81
CA GLY A 707 24.46 -7.24 2.48
C GLY A 707 25.31 -6.06 1.97
N GLY A 708 24.74 -4.85 2.02
CA GLY A 708 25.37 -3.59 1.63
C GLY A 708 26.13 -2.93 2.78
N ILE A 709 26.65 -1.74 2.52
CA ILE A 709 27.57 -1.04 3.45
C ILE A 709 26.97 -0.84 4.85
N ILE A 710 25.67 -0.58 4.99
CA ILE A 710 25.05 -0.33 6.30
C ILE A 710 25.17 -1.57 7.18
N THR A 711 24.71 -2.73 6.68
CA THR A 711 24.74 -3.99 7.45
C THR A 711 26.16 -4.52 7.62
N THR A 712 27.03 -4.37 6.62
CA THR A 712 28.42 -4.82 6.75
C THR A 712 29.23 -3.92 7.69
N ALA A 713 28.99 -2.61 7.70
CA ALA A 713 29.65 -1.69 8.64
C ALA A 713 29.22 -2.01 10.07
N LEU A 714 27.92 -2.06 10.35
CA LEU A 714 27.39 -2.38 11.69
C LEU A 714 27.94 -3.71 12.21
N ASN A 715 27.86 -4.79 11.42
CA ASN A 715 28.37 -6.10 11.81
C ASN A 715 29.87 -6.09 12.17
N ASN A 716 30.72 -5.45 11.34
CA ASN A 716 32.16 -5.42 11.61
C ASN A 716 32.52 -4.49 12.78
N LEU A 717 31.85 -3.34 12.92
CA LEU A 717 32.04 -2.42 14.04
C LEU A 717 31.62 -3.07 15.36
N ARG A 718 30.49 -3.79 15.36
CA ARG A 718 30.00 -4.59 16.49
C ARG A 718 31.04 -5.62 16.91
N ASP A 719 31.44 -6.49 16.00
CA ASP A 719 32.34 -7.60 16.32
C ASP A 719 33.72 -7.07 16.77
N ALA A 720 34.22 -5.98 16.15
CA ALA A 720 35.45 -5.32 16.58
C ALA A 720 35.34 -4.76 18.01
N TYR A 721 34.23 -4.10 18.34
CA TYR A 721 33.99 -3.58 19.69
C TYR A 721 33.92 -4.71 20.74
N VAL A 722 33.18 -5.78 20.43
CA VAL A 722 33.06 -6.94 21.32
C VAL A 722 34.44 -7.56 21.60
N TYR A 723 35.26 -7.79 20.56
CA TYR A 723 36.56 -8.44 20.71
C TYR A 723 37.67 -7.55 21.27
N THR A 724 37.56 -6.23 21.18
CA THR A 724 38.66 -5.31 21.59
C THR A 724 38.32 -4.40 22.76
N GLY A 725 37.05 -4.03 22.91
CA GLY A 725 36.61 -2.97 23.82
C GLY A 725 37.00 -1.55 23.37
N ASP A 726 37.52 -1.37 22.16
CA ASP A 726 37.90 -0.04 21.66
C ASP A 726 36.66 0.79 21.29
N MET A 727 36.49 1.90 22.01
CA MET A 727 35.31 2.77 21.92
C MET A 727 35.11 3.38 20.52
N LYS A 728 36.16 3.51 19.70
CA LYS A 728 36.02 4.07 18.34
C LYS A 728 35.03 3.28 17.48
N TYR A 729 34.95 1.96 17.68
CA TYR A 729 34.02 1.11 16.94
C TYR A 729 32.57 1.27 17.45
N ALA A 730 32.38 1.36 18.77
CA ALA A 730 31.07 1.61 19.37
C ALA A 730 30.52 3.00 19.01
N ARG A 731 31.38 4.03 18.94
CA ARG A 731 30.99 5.38 18.49
C ARG A 731 30.45 5.36 17.06
N ALA A 732 31.25 4.84 16.13
CA ALA A 732 30.86 4.75 14.72
C ALA A 732 29.61 3.88 14.52
N GLY A 733 29.53 2.74 15.21
CA GLY A 733 28.38 1.83 15.14
C GLY A 733 27.10 2.42 15.71
N THR A 734 27.17 3.07 16.88
CA THR A 734 26.01 3.71 17.52
C THR A 734 25.46 4.85 16.68
N ILE A 735 26.32 5.70 16.11
CA ILE A 735 25.89 6.82 15.25
C ILE A 735 25.16 6.30 14.00
N LEU A 736 25.68 5.26 13.36
CA LEU A 736 25.03 4.64 12.20
C LEU A 736 23.69 3.99 12.60
N LEU A 737 23.68 3.23 13.70
CA LEU A 737 22.48 2.54 14.17
C LEU A 737 21.39 3.52 14.62
N ASP A 738 21.76 4.67 15.19
CA ASP A 738 20.82 5.69 15.66
C ASP A 738 20.05 6.30 14.49
N ARG A 739 20.74 6.54 13.37
CA ARG A 739 20.06 7.00 12.15
C ARG A 739 19.21 5.90 11.51
N VAL A 740 19.60 4.62 11.63
CA VAL A 740 18.73 3.49 11.22
C VAL A 740 17.44 3.50 12.04
N ALA A 741 17.52 3.72 13.36
CA ALA A 741 16.36 3.78 14.24
C ALA A 741 15.39 4.92 13.90
N ASP A 742 15.87 6.05 13.36
CA ASP A 742 15.01 7.14 12.88
C ASP A 742 14.10 6.71 11.72
N VAL A 743 14.65 5.94 10.78
CA VAL A 743 13.97 5.67 9.50
C VAL A 743 13.25 4.32 9.48
N TYR A 744 13.74 3.33 10.24
CA TYR A 744 13.23 1.96 10.25
C TYR A 744 11.73 1.82 10.58
N PRO A 745 11.13 2.63 11.48
CA PRO A 745 9.69 2.58 11.74
C PRO A 745 8.85 2.78 10.48
N ALA A 746 9.23 3.75 9.63
CA ALA A 746 8.51 4.09 8.40
C ALA A 746 8.77 3.13 7.23
N MET A 747 9.75 2.22 7.35
CA MET A 747 10.11 1.32 6.27
C MET A 747 9.01 0.32 5.95
N ASP A 748 8.56 0.32 4.71
CA ASP A 748 7.58 -0.62 4.17
C ASP A 748 7.80 -0.81 2.67
N ILE A 749 7.92 -2.06 2.19
CA ILE A 749 8.01 -2.29 0.75
C ILE A 749 6.64 -2.33 0.06
N TRP A 750 5.54 -2.36 0.82
CA TRP A 750 4.19 -2.47 0.28
C TRP A 750 3.86 -1.45 -0.81
N PRO A 751 4.27 -0.17 -0.73
CA PRO A 751 4.03 0.80 -1.80
C PRO A 751 4.75 0.46 -3.11
N TYR A 752 5.83 -0.32 -3.08
CA TYR A 752 6.67 -0.66 -4.23
C TYR A 752 6.24 -2.00 -4.82
N LYS A 753 5.42 -1.96 -5.88
CA LYS A 753 4.79 -3.16 -6.45
C LYS A 753 5.70 -3.89 -7.43
N ILE A 754 5.50 -5.20 -7.51
CA ILE A 754 6.12 -6.07 -8.53
C ILE A 754 5.77 -5.61 -9.95
N ALA A 755 4.53 -5.16 -10.19
CA ALA A 755 4.09 -4.64 -11.48
C ALA A 755 4.89 -3.42 -11.95
N ASP A 756 5.46 -2.65 -11.02
CA ASP A 756 6.32 -1.49 -11.28
C ASP A 756 7.81 -1.86 -11.37
N GLY A 757 8.15 -3.14 -11.32
CA GLY A 757 9.53 -3.64 -11.41
C GLY A 757 10.29 -3.70 -10.07
N PHE A 758 9.63 -3.44 -8.94
CA PHE A 758 10.26 -3.52 -7.61
C PHE A 758 10.14 -4.94 -7.04
N LEU A 759 11.14 -5.76 -7.32
CA LEU A 759 11.17 -7.17 -6.92
C LEU A 759 11.81 -7.35 -5.53
N ASN A 760 11.20 -8.17 -4.66
CA ASN A 760 11.69 -8.41 -3.30
C ASN A 760 11.51 -9.88 -2.87
N SER A 761 12.34 -10.36 -1.95
CA SER A 761 12.26 -11.73 -1.40
C SER A 761 11.21 -11.83 -0.29
N ASN A 762 9.96 -12.10 -0.69
CA ASN A 762 8.80 -12.05 0.21
C ASN A 762 7.80 -13.20 -0.02
N GLY A 763 8.14 -14.19 -0.85
CA GLY A 763 7.27 -15.31 -1.17
C GLY A 763 5.95 -14.89 -1.85
N ASN A 764 6.00 -13.86 -2.71
CA ASN A 764 4.86 -13.25 -3.42
C ASN A 764 3.83 -12.55 -2.52
N SER A 765 4.12 -12.33 -1.23
CA SER A 765 3.24 -11.59 -0.33
C SER A 765 3.25 -10.08 -0.56
N ASN A 766 4.29 -9.57 -1.24
CA ASN A 766 4.61 -8.14 -1.31
C ASN A 766 4.74 -7.45 0.06
N ARG A 767 5.07 -8.21 1.12
CA ARG A 767 5.31 -7.73 2.48
C ARG A 767 6.81 -7.64 2.79
N GLY A 768 7.15 -6.76 3.72
CA GLY A 768 8.52 -6.48 4.15
C GLY A 768 8.61 -5.09 4.77
N LYS A 769 9.74 -4.76 5.41
CA LYS A 769 10.03 -3.41 5.90
C LYS A 769 11.07 -2.74 5.00
N VAL A 770 12.36 -2.88 5.31
CA VAL A 770 13.44 -2.36 4.47
C VAL A 770 13.51 -3.16 3.18
N VAL A 771 13.50 -4.49 3.29
CA VAL A 771 13.49 -5.45 2.19
C VAL A 771 12.33 -6.43 2.34
N GLY A 772 12.22 -7.38 1.41
CA GLY A 772 11.20 -8.42 1.45
C GLY A 772 11.21 -9.23 2.75
N SER A 773 10.01 -9.66 3.18
CA SER A 773 9.75 -10.23 4.52
C SER A 773 10.68 -11.37 4.93
N ILE A 774 11.19 -12.15 3.95
CA ILE A 774 12.07 -13.29 4.19
C ILE A 774 13.47 -12.80 4.58
N TRP A 775 14.00 -11.82 3.86
CA TRP A 775 15.33 -11.26 4.14
C TRP A 775 15.31 -10.26 5.30
N GLU A 776 14.15 -9.64 5.56
CA GLU A 776 13.96 -8.74 6.70
C GLU A 776 14.26 -9.43 8.04
N THR A 777 14.00 -10.73 8.18
CA THR A 777 14.27 -11.45 9.44
C THR A 777 15.74 -11.38 9.84
N GLY A 778 16.65 -11.53 8.88
CA GLY A 778 18.09 -11.48 9.12
C GLY A 778 18.56 -10.07 9.43
N LEU A 779 18.16 -9.11 8.59
CA LEU A 779 18.49 -7.69 8.75
C LEU A 779 18.04 -7.18 10.12
N ALA A 780 16.77 -7.38 10.46
CA ALA A 780 16.19 -6.92 11.71
C ALA A 780 16.85 -7.55 12.93
N ARG A 781 17.16 -8.85 12.88
CA ARG A 781 17.86 -9.54 13.97
C ARG A 781 19.26 -8.96 14.18
N ASP A 782 20.00 -8.69 13.11
CA ASP A 782 21.35 -8.15 13.19
C ASP A 782 21.34 -6.72 13.79
N LEU A 783 20.38 -5.87 13.42
CA LEU A 783 20.21 -4.54 14.03
C LEU A 783 20.00 -4.62 15.56
N VAL A 784 19.22 -5.61 16.03
CA VAL A 784 18.99 -5.83 17.46
C VAL A 784 20.26 -6.34 18.15
N LYS A 785 21.07 -7.20 17.50
CA LYS A 785 22.39 -7.62 18.01
C LYS A 785 23.34 -6.44 18.15
N ASP A 786 23.32 -5.53 17.18
CA ASP A 786 24.16 -4.34 17.19
C ASP A 786 23.78 -3.43 18.37
N TYR A 787 22.47 -3.24 18.63
CA TYR A 787 22.01 -2.51 19.81
C TYR A 787 22.55 -3.11 21.12
N ASP A 788 22.38 -4.42 21.31
CA ASP A 788 22.82 -5.09 22.55
C ASP A 788 24.33 -5.00 22.79
N ALA A 789 25.12 -5.09 21.71
CA ALA A 789 26.58 -4.98 21.77
C ALA A 789 27.04 -3.56 22.09
N PHE A 790 26.41 -2.54 21.52
CA PHE A 790 26.81 -1.14 21.72
C PHE A 790 26.22 -0.52 22.98
N PHE A 791 25.15 -1.08 23.54
CA PHE A 791 24.44 -0.59 24.72
C PHE A 791 25.35 -0.09 25.87
N PRO A 792 26.44 -0.79 26.26
CA PRO A 792 27.33 -0.35 27.33
C PRO A 792 28.17 0.90 26.98
N GLY A 793 28.37 1.18 25.68
CA GLY A 793 29.19 2.29 25.20
C GLY A 793 28.41 3.58 24.89
N MET A 794 27.07 3.56 24.94
CA MET A 794 26.23 4.68 24.49
C MET A 794 26.28 5.94 25.37
N ASP A 795 26.83 5.85 26.59
CA ASP A 795 27.05 7.01 27.48
C ASP A 795 28.26 7.87 27.08
N ASP A 796 29.01 7.45 26.05
CA ASP A 796 30.17 8.17 25.55
C ASP A 796 29.79 9.57 25.03
N GLN A 797 30.51 10.59 25.52
CA GLN A 797 30.19 11.99 25.26
C GLN A 797 30.39 12.39 23.80
N GLU A 798 31.23 11.69 23.03
CA GLU A 798 31.46 11.98 21.62
C GLU A 798 30.23 11.58 20.78
N ILE A 799 29.57 10.48 21.15
CA ILE A 799 28.31 10.03 20.53
C ILE A 799 27.22 11.07 20.77
N VAL A 800 27.01 11.44 22.04
CA VAL A 800 25.95 12.39 22.44
C VAL A 800 26.19 13.75 21.78
N ALA A 801 27.43 14.24 21.75
CA ALA A 801 27.75 15.52 21.12
C ALA A 801 27.46 15.52 19.61
N PHE A 802 27.85 14.45 18.90
CA PHE A 802 27.58 14.34 17.46
C PHE A 802 26.09 14.28 17.16
N LEU A 803 25.34 13.43 17.87
CA LEU A 803 23.90 13.27 17.65
C LEU A 803 23.10 14.49 18.11
N THR A 804 23.54 15.21 19.15
CA THR A 804 22.96 16.52 19.52
C THR A 804 23.09 17.52 18.38
N ALA A 805 24.29 17.64 17.79
CA ALA A 805 24.51 18.52 16.65
C ALA A 805 23.64 18.14 15.44
N LYS A 806 23.42 16.84 15.20
CA LYS A 806 22.50 16.37 14.16
C LYS A 806 21.04 16.68 14.45
N SER A 807 20.61 16.54 15.70
CA SER A 807 19.26 16.92 16.14
C SER A 807 19.02 18.41 15.97
N GLU A 808 19.99 19.26 16.26
CA GLU A 808 19.88 20.71 16.03
C GLU A 808 19.91 21.08 14.54
N GLN A 809 20.71 20.36 13.74
CA GLN A 809 20.80 20.58 12.30
C GLN A 809 19.52 20.16 11.55
N TYR A 810 18.92 19.04 11.95
CA TYR A 810 17.83 18.37 11.22
C TYR A 810 16.55 18.19 12.06
N ASP A 811 16.37 18.97 13.12
CA ASP A 811 15.19 18.90 14.00
C ASP A 811 14.75 17.47 14.36
N LEU A 812 15.68 16.65 14.87
CA LEU A 812 15.46 15.20 15.13
C LEU A 812 14.97 14.92 16.56
N GLY A 813 14.52 15.95 17.27
CA GLY A 813 14.00 15.84 18.63
C GLY A 813 15.05 15.62 19.72
N VAL A 814 14.58 15.58 20.96
CA VAL A 814 15.39 15.62 22.18
C VAL A 814 16.10 14.29 22.49
N LEU A 815 15.64 13.17 21.93
CA LEU A 815 16.21 11.84 22.22
C LEU A 815 17.70 11.77 21.89
N LYS A 816 18.18 12.55 20.92
CA LYS A 816 19.59 12.60 20.50
C LYS A 816 20.52 13.27 21.51
N LYS A 817 19.96 13.94 22.51
CA LYS A 817 20.69 14.82 23.44
C LYS A 817 21.13 14.12 24.72
N SER A 818 20.86 12.83 24.86
CA SER A 818 21.31 12.04 26.00
C SER A 818 21.43 10.56 25.65
N ALA A 819 22.25 9.83 26.38
CA ALA A 819 22.39 8.38 26.19
C ALA A 819 21.09 7.60 26.47
N VAL A 820 20.31 8.05 27.45
CA VAL A 820 18.96 7.51 27.73
C VAL A 820 18.06 7.69 26.52
N GLY A 821 18.06 8.86 25.91
CA GLY A 821 17.27 9.13 24.71
C GLY A 821 17.74 8.32 23.49
N ILE A 822 19.06 8.17 23.29
CA ILE A 822 19.61 7.35 22.20
C ILE A 822 19.20 5.88 22.36
N ARG A 823 19.32 5.32 23.57
CA ARG A 823 18.86 3.95 23.87
C ARG A 823 17.36 3.81 23.62
N LYS A 824 16.56 4.76 24.09
CA LYS A 824 15.11 4.77 23.82
C LYS A 824 14.80 4.80 22.33
N ASN A 825 15.54 5.59 21.54
CA ASN A 825 15.38 5.62 20.09
C ASN A 825 15.62 4.23 19.47
N MET A 826 16.62 3.47 19.93
CA MET A 826 16.84 2.09 19.46
C MET A 826 15.72 1.14 19.90
N GLU A 827 15.29 1.25 21.16
CA GLU A 827 14.23 0.41 21.72
C GLU A 827 12.91 0.62 20.98
N ASP A 828 12.50 1.87 20.77
CA ASP A 828 11.25 2.22 20.10
C ASP A 828 11.36 2.10 18.56
N GLY A 829 12.48 2.56 18.00
CA GLY A 829 12.73 2.65 16.57
C GLY A 829 13.14 1.34 15.89
N ILE A 830 13.67 0.37 16.65
CA ILE A 830 14.12 -0.93 16.13
C ILE A 830 13.46 -2.09 16.88
N VAL A 831 13.70 -2.22 18.19
CA VAL A 831 13.35 -3.44 18.95
C VAL A 831 11.83 -3.65 19.02
N ARG A 832 11.08 -2.62 19.41
CA ARG A 832 9.61 -2.66 19.50
C ARG A 832 8.92 -2.74 18.14
N GLN A 833 9.62 -2.41 17.05
CA GLN A 833 9.09 -2.56 15.70
C GLN A 833 9.00 -4.03 15.26
N ILE A 834 9.72 -4.95 15.92
CA ILE A 834 9.83 -6.35 15.49
C ILE A 834 8.53 -7.13 15.70
N TYR A 835 8.00 -7.13 16.92
CA TYR A 835 6.81 -7.92 17.24
C TYR A 835 5.56 -7.59 16.39
N PRO A 836 5.14 -6.32 16.22
CA PRO A 836 4.06 -5.99 15.30
C PRO A 836 4.38 -6.38 13.85
N ALA A 837 5.63 -6.17 13.39
CA ALA A 837 6.03 -6.53 12.04
C ALA A 837 6.06 -8.06 11.78
N VAL A 838 6.33 -8.88 12.80
CA VAL A 838 6.17 -10.34 12.74
C VAL A 838 4.69 -10.68 12.58
N LYS A 839 3.81 -10.14 13.43
CA LYS A 839 2.35 -10.39 13.36
C LYS A 839 1.77 -9.99 11.99
N ASP A 840 2.23 -8.88 11.43
CA ASP A 840 1.79 -8.37 10.12
C ASP A 840 2.48 -9.05 8.91
N SER A 841 3.25 -10.12 9.15
CA SER A 841 4.03 -10.83 8.12
C SER A 841 5.04 -9.98 7.35
N LYS A 842 5.41 -8.80 7.88
CA LYS A 842 6.50 -7.97 7.35
C LYS A 842 7.88 -8.52 7.73
N ILE A 843 7.97 -9.28 8.82
CA ILE A 843 9.16 -10.06 9.23
C ILE A 843 8.74 -11.53 9.27
N ARG A 844 8.86 -12.22 8.13
CA ARG A 844 8.39 -13.60 7.96
C ARG A 844 9.23 -14.33 6.90
N GLY A 845 9.99 -15.31 7.38
CA GLY A 845 10.77 -16.26 6.57
C GLY A 845 10.38 -17.71 6.81
N ASN A 846 11.26 -18.64 6.42
CA ASN A 846 11.16 -20.06 6.74
C ASN A 846 11.11 -20.30 8.26
N ASN A 847 10.77 -21.53 8.66
CA ASN A 847 10.74 -21.92 10.07
C ASN A 847 12.08 -21.64 10.77
N GLY A 848 11.99 -21.08 11.97
CA GLY A 848 13.11 -20.60 12.77
C GLY A 848 13.55 -19.16 12.45
N MET A 849 13.32 -18.63 11.24
CA MET A 849 13.85 -17.31 10.85
C MET A 849 13.22 -16.18 11.66
N HIS A 850 11.90 -16.00 11.54
CA HIS A 850 11.18 -14.93 12.24
C HIS A 850 11.09 -15.20 13.75
N GLN A 851 11.11 -16.47 14.15
CA GLN A 851 11.21 -16.86 15.56
C GLN A 851 12.53 -16.41 16.18
N SER A 852 13.66 -16.58 15.47
CA SER A 852 14.96 -16.10 15.96
C SER A 852 15.01 -14.57 16.06
N THR A 853 14.39 -13.85 15.13
CA THR A 853 14.29 -12.39 15.17
C THR A 853 13.46 -11.93 16.37
N LEU A 854 12.30 -12.55 16.61
CA LEU A 854 11.45 -12.19 17.76
C LEU A 854 12.09 -12.59 19.10
N ALA A 855 12.77 -13.73 19.17
CA ALA A 855 13.52 -14.13 20.35
C ALA A 855 14.65 -13.14 20.67
N MET A 856 15.40 -12.71 19.64
CA MET A 856 16.44 -11.70 19.79
C MET A 856 15.86 -10.39 20.32
N ALA A 857 14.76 -9.91 19.74
CA ALA A 857 14.09 -8.70 20.21
C ALA A 857 13.66 -8.82 21.68
N ALA A 858 13.06 -9.94 22.07
CA ALA A 858 12.59 -10.15 23.43
C ALA A 858 13.74 -10.19 24.46
N VAL A 859 14.78 -10.99 24.18
CA VAL A 859 15.94 -11.10 25.06
C VAL A 859 16.69 -9.77 25.16
N VAL A 860 16.85 -9.04 24.06
CA VAL A 860 17.53 -7.74 24.08
C VAL A 860 16.69 -6.66 24.75
N MET A 861 15.36 -6.68 24.61
CA MET A 861 14.49 -5.74 25.32
C MET A 861 14.61 -5.89 26.85
N ASP A 862 14.80 -7.12 27.35
CA ASP A 862 15.05 -7.45 28.78
C ASP A 862 14.06 -6.78 29.75
N THR A 863 12.82 -6.58 29.30
CA THR A 863 11.78 -5.82 30.00
C THR A 863 10.48 -6.62 30.04
N MET A 864 9.84 -6.69 31.20
CA MET A 864 8.53 -7.34 31.39
C MET A 864 7.40 -6.30 31.40
N PRO A 865 6.22 -6.58 30.81
CA PRO A 865 5.80 -7.88 30.28
C PRO A 865 6.23 -8.20 28.84
N GLU A 866 6.81 -7.25 28.09
CA GLU A 866 7.08 -7.42 26.65
C GLU A 866 7.90 -8.68 26.33
N THR A 867 8.98 -8.91 27.07
CA THR A 867 9.86 -10.08 26.89
C THR A 867 9.06 -11.38 26.95
N GLN A 868 8.25 -11.53 27.99
CA GLN A 868 7.45 -12.74 28.16
C GLN A 868 6.41 -12.86 27.06
N GLU A 869 5.70 -11.78 26.73
CA GLU A 869 4.67 -11.82 25.67
C GLU A 869 5.26 -12.28 24.33
N TRP A 870 6.40 -11.72 23.94
CA TRP A 870 7.02 -12.02 22.65
C TRP A 870 7.60 -13.44 22.60
N LEU A 871 8.16 -13.93 23.71
CA LEU A 871 8.62 -15.31 23.80
C LEU A 871 7.45 -16.30 23.87
N ASP A 872 6.41 -16.02 24.65
CA ASP A 872 5.18 -16.82 24.69
C ASP A 872 4.58 -16.93 23.27
N PHE A 873 4.54 -15.83 22.52
CA PHE A 873 4.10 -15.84 21.12
C PHE A 873 4.96 -16.76 20.23
N ASN A 874 6.27 -16.79 20.43
CA ASN A 874 7.17 -17.68 19.70
C ASN A 874 6.83 -19.17 19.91
N PHE A 875 6.45 -19.54 21.13
CA PHE A 875 6.08 -20.91 21.49
C PHE A 875 4.60 -21.23 21.27
N GLN A 876 3.76 -20.21 21.11
CA GLN A 876 2.34 -20.34 20.81
C GLN A 876 2.11 -21.02 19.45
N SER A 877 1.22 -22.01 19.43
CA SER A 877 0.74 -22.63 18.19
C SER A 877 0.01 -21.63 17.31
N GLY A 878 0.24 -21.69 16.00
CA GLY A 878 -0.37 -20.77 15.06
C GLY A 878 -0.04 -21.10 13.61
N THR A 879 -0.31 -20.13 12.74
CA THR A 879 -0.04 -20.21 11.30
C THR A 879 0.69 -18.94 10.84
N ALA A 880 1.53 -19.09 9.82
CA ALA A 880 2.21 -17.99 9.14
C ALA A 880 1.78 -17.97 7.67
N SER A 881 1.13 -16.88 7.24
CA SER A 881 0.68 -16.65 5.86
C SER A 881 1.35 -15.42 5.25
N GLY A 882 1.00 -15.05 4.02
CA GLY A 882 1.48 -13.79 3.42
C GLY A 882 0.89 -12.52 4.05
N SER A 883 -0.11 -12.63 4.93
CA SER A 883 -0.81 -11.49 5.52
C SER A 883 -0.78 -11.45 7.04
N VAL A 884 -0.59 -12.58 7.72
CA VAL A 884 -0.61 -12.66 9.18
C VAL A 884 0.24 -13.81 9.73
N VAL A 885 0.87 -13.58 10.88
CA VAL A 885 1.44 -14.63 11.75
C VAL A 885 0.66 -14.64 13.05
N THR A 886 0.07 -15.78 13.41
CA THR A 886 -0.80 -15.92 14.61
C THR A 886 -0.12 -16.61 15.80
N GLY A 887 1.10 -17.12 15.59
CA GLY A 887 1.98 -17.72 16.59
C GLY A 887 3.27 -18.19 15.93
N GLY A 888 4.38 -18.25 16.69
CA GLY A 888 5.69 -18.67 16.19
C GLY A 888 5.83 -20.18 16.01
N ASN A 889 4.89 -20.97 16.54
CA ASN A 889 4.69 -22.39 16.23
C ASN A 889 5.90 -23.31 16.50
N ILE A 890 6.88 -22.91 17.33
CA ILE A 890 8.12 -23.68 17.56
C ILE A 890 7.81 -25.12 18.01
N LEU A 891 7.04 -25.29 19.09
CA LEU A 891 6.75 -26.61 19.65
C LEU A 891 5.89 -27.46 18.73
N ALA A 892 4.88 -26.84 18.09
CA ALA A 892 4.02 -27.52 17.14
C ALA A 892 4.81 -28.01 15.91
N THR A 893 5.77 -27.24 15.41
CA THR A 893 6.66 -27.67 14.33
C THR A 893 7.55 -28.85 14.75
N PHE A 894 8.10 -28.84 15.96
CA PHE A 894 8.87 -30.00 16.46
C PHE A 894 8.02 -31.27 16.63
N VAL A 895 6.73 -31.13 16.94
CA VAL A 895 5.82 -32.27 17.09
C VAL A 895 5.31 -32.77 15.74
N ASN A 896 4.89 -31.86 14.85
CA ASN A 896 4.12 -32.19 13.65
C ASN A 896 4.98 -32.30 12.38
N ASP A 897 6.00 -31.45 12.24
CA ASP A 897 6.74 -31.29 10.98
C ASP A 897 8.14 -31.89 11.03
N VAL A 898 8.80 -31.85 12.20
CA VAL A 898 10.06 -32.56 12.39
C VAL A 898 9.75 -34.02 12.63
N ASP A 899 10.19 -34.88 11.73
CA ASP A 899 10.00 -36.33 11.79
C ASP A 899 10.78 -36.97 12.96
N ARG A 900 10.69 -38.29 13.11
CA ARG A 900 11.40 -39.02 14.17
C ARG A 900 12.93 -39.11 13.97
N ASP A 901 13.40 -38.84 12.76
CA ASP A 901 14.81 -38.90 12.38
C ASP A 901 15.48 -37.52 12.44
N GLY A 902 14.72 -36.46 12.69
CA GLY A 902 15.19 -35.10 12.87
C GLY A 902 15.17 -34.25 11.61
N ASN A 903 14.43 -34.65 10.57
CA ASN A 903 14.22 -33.85 9.37
C ASN A 903 12.88 -33.11 9.48
N GLY A 904 12.86 -31.83 9.15
CA GLY A 904 11.63 -31.11 8.82
C GLY A 904 10.94 -31.69 7.57
N ASN A 905 9.79 -31.11 7.23
CA ASN A 905 8.91 -31.62 6.19
C ASN A 905 9.36 -31.30 4.75
N GLU A 906 10.50 -30.62 4.58
CA GLU A 906 11.12 -30.41 3.28
C GLU A 906 11.98 -31.63 2.95
N ALA A 907 11.73 -32.34 1.84
CA ALA A 907 12.52 -33.54 1.49
C ALA A 907 14.02 -33.25 1.21
N SER A 908 14.46 -31.99 1.22
CA SER A 908 15.82 -31.56 0.87
C SER A 908 16.78 -31.52 2.08
N PRO A 909 17.94 -32.19 2.05
CA PRO A 909 18.99 -31.99 3.06
C PRO A 909 19.48 -30.54 3.15
N GLY A 910 19.50 -29.81 2.03
CA GLY A 910 19.86 -28.39 2.01
C GLY A 910 18.94 -27.53 2.89
N TYR A 911 17.62 -27.74 2.77
CA TYR A 911 16.62 -27.02 3.56
C TYR A 911 16.52 -27.50 5.01
N ASN A 912 16.68 -28.81 5.25
CA ASN A 912 16.73 -29.34 6.63
C ASN A 912 17.90 -28.78 7.43
N ARG A 913 19.08 -28.65 6.79
CA ARG A 913 20.24 -27.99 7.39
C ARG A 913 19.95 -26.51 7.69
N LEU A 914 19.21 -25.83 6.82
CA LEU A 914 18.78 -24.45 7.06
C LEU A 914 17.87 -24.37 8.29
N TRP A 915 16.86 -25.23 8.41
CA TRP A 915 15.97 -25.27 9.59
C TRP A 915 16.76 -25.47 10.89
N LEU A 916 17.66 -26.45 10.93
CA LEU A 916 18.54 -26.66 12.08
C LEU A 916 19.34 -25.39 12.40
N GLY A 917 19.95 -24.75 11.40
CA GLY A 917 20.66 -23.50 11.58
C GLY A 917 19.81 -22.39 12.19
N GLN A 918 18.56 -22.22 11.74
CA GLN A 918 17.67 -21.19 12.29
C GLN A 918 17.22 -21.50 13.72
N TYR A 919 16.96 -22.77 14.05
CA TYR A 919 16.63 -23.14 15.43
C TYR A 919 17.82 -23.10 16.38
N ILE A 920 19.05 -23.33 15.90
CA ILE A 920 20.28 -23.06 16.66
C ILE A 920 20.37 -21.58 17.04
N GLU A 921 20.01 -20.66 16.13
CA GLU A 921 19.96 -19.24 16.47
C GLU A 921 18.97 -18.97 17.61
N VAL A 922 17.74 -19.51 17.54
CA VAL A 922 16.76 -19.38 18.63
C VAL A 922 17.33 -19.95 19.94
N ALA A 923 17.91 -21.15 19.90
CA ALA A 923 18.46 -21.82 21.07
C ALA A 923 19.60 -21.01 21.70
N ASN A 924 20.54 -20.49 20.90
CA ASN A 924 21.66 -19.69 21.38
C ASN A 924 21.27 -18.33 21.95
N ILE A 925 20.13 -17.77 21.50
CA ILE A 925 19.57 -16.54 22.05
C ILE A 925 19.00 -16.77 23.45
N LEU A 926 18.30 -17.91 23.63
CA LEU A 926 17.65 -18.26 24.89
C LEU A 926 18.60 -18.91 25.90
N ASP A 927 19.72 -19.46 25.44
CA ASP A 927 20.72 -20.14 26.25
C ASP A 927 21.31 -19.20 27.34
N GLY A 928 21.05 -19.56 28.59
CA GLY A 928 21.50 -18.80 29.76
C GLY A 928 20.67 -17.55 30.08
N TYR A 929 19.57 -17.29 29.38
CA TYR A 929 18.71 -16.14 29.66
C TYR A 929 17.85 -16.37 30.92
N ASP A 930 18.04 -15.52 31.92
CA ASP A 930 17.54 -15.70 33.29
C ASP A 930 16.04 -15.35 33.46
N LEU A 931 15.49 -14.47 32.61
CA LEU A 931 14.08 -14.07 32.71
C LEU A 931 13.09 -15.04 32.05
N TYR A 932 13.56 -16.02 31.26
CA TYR A 932 12.72 -17.01 30.61
C TYR A 932 13.36 -18.42 30.56
N PRO A 933 13.71 -19.01 31.73
CA PRO A 933 14.52 -20.23 31.81
C PRO A 933 13.81 -21.50 31.33
N ALA A 934 12.49 -21.47 31.11
CA ALA A 934 11.70 -22.62 30.71
C ALA A 934 11.84 -22.99 29.21
N ALA A 935 12.61 -22.22 28.44
CA ALA A 935 12.62 -22.27 26.98
C ALA A 935 13.90 -22.82 26.36
N ASP A 936 14.72 -23.54 27.14
CA ASP A 936 15.93 -24.16 26.61
C ASP A 936 15.57 -25.22 25.54
N LEU A 937 15.87 -24.90 24.29
CA LEU A 937 15.63 -25.79 23.17
C LEU A 937 16.57 -26.99 23.16
N TYR A 938 17.77 -26.90 23.76
CA TYR A 938 18.74 -27.98 23.77
C TYR A 938 18.25 -29.22 24.54
N ASP A 939 17.31 -29.03 25.49
CA ASP A 939 16.63 -30.10 26.21
C ASP A 939 15.50 -30.75 25.40
N ASN A 940 15.08 -30.15 24.28
CA ASN A 940 14.02 -30.70 23.46
C ASN A 940 14.52 -31.91 22.63
N PRO A 941 13.87 -33.09 22.75
CA PRO A 941 14.35 -34.31 22.09
C PRO A 941 14.30 -34.25 20.56
N LYS A 942 13.35 -33.50 19.99
CA LYS A 942 13.24 -33.33 18.53
C LYS A 942 14.33 -32.40 18.01
N PHE A 943 14.57 -31.28 18.69
CA PHE A 943 15.65 -30.37 18.35
C PHE A 943 17.02 -31.07 18.46
N LYS A 944 17.27 -31.80 19.55
CA LYS A 944 18.46 -32.66 19.69
C LYS A 944 18.61 -33.60 18.49
N LYS A 945 17.53 -34.27 18.08
CA LYS A 945 17.56 -35.23 16.96
C LYS A 945 17.91 -34.56 15.63
N MET A 946 17.55 -33.29 15.41
CA MET A 946 17.88 -32.56 14.18
C MET A 946 19.39 -32.46 13.92
N PHE A 947 20.25 -32.42 14.95
CA PHE A 947 21.71 -32.43 14.75
C PHE A 947 22.23 -33.73 14.11
N TYR A 948 21.51 -34.83 14.27
CA TYR A 948 21.91 -36.14 13.76
C TYR A 948 21.35 -36.44 12.37
N SER A 949 20.34 -35.70 11.92
CA SER A 949 19.58 -36.01 10.71
C SER A 949 20.45 -36.05 9.45
N MET A 950 21.39 -35.11 9.33
CA MET A 950 22.28 -35.02 8.17
C MET A 950 23.37 -36.10 8.16
N ILE A 951 23.67 -36.72 9.30
CA ILE A 951 24.62 -37.86 9.39
C ILE A 951 23.99 -39.07 8.69
N SER A 952 22.70 -39.32 8.94
CA SER A 952 21.98 -40.48 8.40
C SER A 952 21.86 -40.48 6.88
N VAL A 953 21.96 -39.32 6.22
CA VAL A 953 21.93 -39.20 4.75
C VAL A 953 23.32 -39.21 4.10
N MET A 954 24.41 -39.38 4.87
CA MET A 954 25.75 -39.63 4.31
C MET A 954 25.81 -41.03 3.68
N LEU A 955 26.03 -41.13 2.38
CA LEU A 955 26.06 -42.41 1.65
C LEU A 955 27.45 -43.05 1.67
N THR A 956 28.48 -42.23 1.50
CA THR A 956 29.90 -42.61 1.49
C THR A 956 30.73 -41.48 2.10
N ASP A 957 32.03 -41.68 2.22
CA ASP A 957 32.98 -40.67 2.71
C ASP A 957 33.05 -39.39 1.85
N LYS A 958 32.42 -39.38 0.67
CA LYS A 958 32.42 -38.23 -0.26
C LYS A 958 31.04 -37.70 -0.63
N TYR A 959 29.97 -38.45 -0.34
CA TYR A 959 28.63 -38.15 -0.85
C TYR A 959 27.58 -38.27 0.25
N SER A 960 26.77 -37.22 0.41
CA SER A 960 25.42 -37.31 0.97
C SER A 960 24.38 -37.51 -0.13
N ALA A 961 23.20 -38.00 0.22
CA ALA A 961 22.08 -38.10 -0.71
C ALA A 961 21.61 -36.69 -1.12
N LEU A 962 21.80 -36.31 -2.39
CA LEU A 962 21.36 -35.01 -2.93
C LEU A 962 19.90 -35.09 -3.42
N ILE A 963 18.97 -35.26 -2.48
CA ILE A 963 17.53 -35.36 -2.75
C ILE A 963 16.88 -33.98 -2.60
N GLY A 964 15.89 -33.67 -3.44
CA GLY A 964 15.25 -32.35 -3.50
C GLY A 964 16.23 -31.24 -3.90
N ASP A 965 15.87 -30.00 -3.56
CA ASP A 965 16.69 -28.82 -3.85
C ASP A 965 17.91 -28.75 -2.94
N THR A 966 18.95 -29.52 -3.30
CA THR A 966 20.20 -29.64 -2.55
C THR A 966 21.41 -29.61 -3.47
N GLY A 967 22.14 -28.49 -3.44
CA GLY A 967 23.40 -28.33 -4.18
C GLY A 967 23.24 -28.50 -5.69
N SER A 968 24.24 -29.08 -6.34
CA SER A 968 24.21 -29.40 -7.77
C SER A 968 24.17 -30.91 -7.97
N THR A 969 23.27 -31.39 -8.83
CA THR A 969 23.09 -32.81 -9.12
C THR A 969 24.41 -33.48 -9.50
N GLY A 970 24.77 -34.56 -8.79
CA GLY A 970 25.96 -35.37 -9.07
C GLY A 970 27.30 -34.79 -8.59
N ASN A 971 27.31 -33.62 -7.94
CA ASN A 971 28.54 -33.06 -7.38
C ASN A 971 28.87 -33.70 -6.01
N PRO A 972 30.08 -34.19 -5.76
CA PRO A 972 30.46 -34.71 -4.45
C PRO A 972 30.32 -33.63 -3.36
N ALA A 973 29.52 -33.90 -2.33
CA ALA A 973 29.32 -33.02 -1.19
C ALA A 973 28.90 -33.81 0.05
N ILE A 974 29.41 -33.38 1.21
CA ILE A 974 28.91 -33.79 2.53
C ILE A 974 28.08 -32.63 3.08
N HIS A 975 26.83 -32.93 3.47
CA HIS A 975 25.88 -31.92 3.93
C HIS A 975 25.84 -31.75 5.46
N VAL A 976 26.64 -32.51 6.21
CA VAL A 976 26.86 -32.30 7.65
C VAL A 976 27.74 -31.07 7.85
N ASN A 977 27.32 -30.17 8.74
CA ASN A 977 28.10 -28.98 9.08
C ASN A 977 28.97 -29.24 10.32
N LYS A 978 30.28 -29.02 10.18
CA LYS A 978 31.27 -29.27 11.24
C LYS A 978 31.00 -28.43 12.49
N ASP A 979 30.75 -27.14 12.35
CA ASP A 979 30.57 -26.22 13.48
C ASP A 979 29.27 -26.51 14.25
N GLN A 980 28.18 -26.83 13.54
CA GLN A 980 26.92 -27.27 14.16
C GLN A 980 27.12 -28.59 14.93
N THR A 981 28.00 -29.47 14.43
CA THR A 981 28.28 -30.76 15.08
C THR A 981 29.18 -30.58 16.30
N ILE A 982 30.16 -29.66 16.25
CA ILE A 982 30.97 -29.25 17.42
C ILE A 982 30.06 -28.72 18.52
N LEU A 983 29.15 -27.80 18.18
CA LEU A 983 28.18 -27.26 19.14
C LEU A 983 27.32 -28.36 19.78
N ALA A 984 26.82 -29.31 18.97
CA ALA A 984 26.05 -30.44 19.47
C ALA A 984 26.89 -31.35 20.39
N PHE A 985 28.16 -31.57 20.06
CA PHE A 985 29.06 -32.37 20.88
C PHE A 985 29.37 -31.70 22.22
N GLU A 986 29.64 -30.39 22.24
CA GLU A 986 29.83 -29.62 23.47
C GLU A 986 28.59 -29.69 24.39
N ARG A 987 27.38 -29.81 23.82
CA ARG A 987 26.12 -29.93 24.58
C ARG A 987 25.82 -31.34 25.06
N TYR A 988 26.09 -32.36 24.24
CA TYR A 988 25.58 -33.71 24.47
C TYR A 988 26.65 -34.76 24.79
N GLY A 989 27.93 -34.48 24.51
CA GLY A 989 29.05 -35.39 24.77
C GLY A 989 28.97 -36.73 24.03
N ASP A 990 28.19 -36.82 22.95
CA ASP A 990 27.91 -38.07 22.25
C ASP A 990 29.13 -38.53 21.42
N PRO A 991 29.65 -39.75 21.62
CA PRO A 991 30.78 -40.28 20.86
C PRO A 991 30.60 -40.25 19.33
N LEU A 992 29.38 -40.43 18.83
CA LEU A 992 29.11 -40.37 17.39
C LEU A 992 29.42 -38.99 16.82
N LEU A 993 29.07 -37.92 17.53
CA LEU A 993 29.32 -36.55 17.09
C LEU A 993 30.82 -36.28 17.04
N ALA A 994 31.59 -36.72 18.04
CA ALA A 994 33.05 -36.63 18.04
C ALA A 994 33.69 -37.38 16.86
N GLN A 995 33.20 -38.60 16.56
CA GLN A 995 33.63 -39.37 15.39
C GLN A 995 33.34 -38.64 14.07
N VAL A 996 32.17 -38.01 13.94
CA VAL A 996 31.80 -37.21 12.77
C VAL A 996 32.66 -35.96 12.64
N ILE A 997 32.91 -35.22 13.72
CA ILE A 997 33.78 -34.03 13.69
C ILE A 997 35.19 -34.42 13.25
N TYR A 998 35.76 -35.48 13.85
CA TYR A 998 37.06 -36.00 13.48
C TYR A 998 37.12 -36.37 11.99
N PHE A 999 36.11 -37.07 11.48
CA PHE A 999 35.98 -37.41 10.07
C PHE A 999 35.92 -36.16 9.16
N LEU A 1000 35.06 -35.19 9.48
CA LEU A 1000 34.92 -33.94 8.73
C LEU A 1000 36.19 -33.08 8.77
N ASN A 1001 37.02 -33.25 9.80
CA ASN A 1001 38.31 -32.59 9.96
C ASN A 1001 39.47 -33.39 9.34
N GLY A 1002 39.18 -34.34 8.44
CA GLY A 1002 40.22 -35.11 7.74
C GLY A 1002 40.86 -36.20 8.60
N ASN A 1003 40.11 -36.75 9.56
CA ASN A 1003 40.58 -37.73 10.55
C ASN A 1003 41.73 -37.20 11.41
N GLN A 1004 41.61 -35.96 11.89
CA GLN A 1004 42.61 -35.31 12.74
C GLN A 1004 41.92 -34.37 13.73
N THR A 1005 42.54 -34.15 14.89
CA THR A 1005 42.01 -33.24 15.93
C THR A 1005 42.59 -31.83 15.87
N ASP A 1006 43.67 -31.62 15.13
CA ASP A 1006 44.33 -30.32 15.02
C ASP A 1006 43.39 -29.30 14.35
N GLY A 1007 43.35 -28.10 14.93
CA GLY A 1007 42.50 -27.00 14.45
C GLY A 1007 41.01 -27.16 14.76
N ILE A 1008 40.60 -28.20 15.48
CA ILE A 1008 39.24 -28.24 16.06
C ILE A 1008 39.23 -27.34 17.29
N HIS A 1009 38.27 -26.43 17.36
CA HIS A 1009 38.03 -25.59 18.52
C HIS A 1009 36.54 -25.23 18.61
N GLY A 1010 36.10 -24.84 19.80
CA GLY A 1010 34.79 -24.26 20.05
C GLY A 1010 34.70 -22.80 19.61
N ASN A 1011 33.61 -22.15 19.99
CA ASN A 1011 33.35 -20.74 19.69
C ASN A 1011 34.33 -19.79 20.42
N ILE A 1012 34.58 -18.60 19.88
CA ILE A 1012 35.34 -17.53 20.54
C ILE A 1012 34.74 -17.12 21.89
N PHE A 1013 33.45 -17.32 22.10
CA PHE A 1013 32.77 -17.06 23.38
C PHE A 1013 32.85 -18.23 24.39
N SER A 1014 33.40 -19.39 24.00
CA SER A 1014 33.53 -20.56 24.89
C SER A 1014 34.58 -20.35 25.97
N ASN A 1015 34.37 -20.91 27.17
CA ASN A 1015 35.34 -20.78 28.27
C ASN A 1015 36.63 -21.59 28.06
N ASP A 1016 36.53 -22.74 27.38
CA ASP A 1016 37.65 -23.60 27.01
C ASP A 1016 37.47 -24.11 25.56
N PRO A 1017 37.76 -23.27 24.55
CA PRO A 1017 37.49 -23.62 23.16
C PRO A 1017 38.38 -24.74 22.63
N ASP A 1018 39.61 -24.93 23.12
CA ASP A 1018 40.50 -25.99 22.63
C ASP A 1018 40.27 -27.34 23.35
N GLY A 1019 39.60 -27.33 24.52
CA GLY A 1019 39.26 -28.54 25.28
C GLY A 1019 38.50 -29.59 24.45
N VAL A 1020 37.63 -29.13 23.54
CA VAL A 1020 36.83 -29.99 22.66
C VAL A 1020 37.70 -30.92 21.78
N ALA A 1021 38.88 -30.46 21.34
CA ALA A 1021 39.78 -31.27 20.53
C ALA A 1021 40.36 -32.45 21.33
N ASN A 1022 40.69 -32.21 22.61
CA ASN A 1022 41.20 -33.23 23.51
C ASN A 1022 40.11 -34.25 23.86
N ASP A 1023 38.89 -33.80 24.08
CA ASP A 1023 37.74 -34.69 24.35
C ASP A 1023 37.45 -35.58 23.14
N ILE A 1024 37.45 -35.01 21.93
CA ILE A 1024 37.32 -35.77 20.69
C ILE A 1024 38.46 -36.79 20.57
N LYS A 1025 39.72 -36.38 20.80
CA LYS A 1025 40.87 -37.28 20.75
C LYS A 1025 40.69 -38.49 21.67
N ASN A 1026 40.31 -38.26 22.93
CA ASN A 1026 40.07 -39.32 23.91
C ASN A 1026 38.95 -40.28 23.47
N ILE A 1027 37.89 -39.75 22.86
CA ILE A 1027 36.81 -40.55 22.30
C ILE A 1027 37.29 -41.38 21.12
N ILE A 1028 38.07 -40.82 20.18
CA ILE A 1028 38.60 -41.58 19.04
C ILE A 1028 39.55 -42.68 19.50
N GLU A 1029 40.38 -42.43 20.53
CA GLU A 1029 41.24 -43.46 21.13
C GLU A 1029 40.43 -44.60 21.78
N THR A 1030 39.25 -44.28 22.33
CA THR A 1030 38.39 -45.25 23.03
C THR A 1030 37.46 -46.02 22.10
N TYR A 1031 36.82 -45.34 21.16
CA TYR A 1031 35.72 -45.86 20.32
C TYR A 1031 36.12 -46.04 18.85
N GLY A 1032 37.29 -45.55 18.43
CA GLY A 1032 37.75 -45.58 17.05
C GLY A 1032 37.16 -44.48 16.16
N PRO A 1033 37.61 -44.38 14.89
CA PRO A 1033 37.09 -43.42 13.91
C PRO A 1033 35.65 -43.77 13.49
N LEU A 1034 35.00 -42.83 12.79
CA LEU A 1034 33.63 -42.98 12.31
C LEU A 1034 33.46 -44.25 11.44
N LYS A 1035 32.47 -45.07 11.78
CA LYS A 1035 32.04 -46.21 10.97
C LYS A 1035 30.52 -46.25 10.89
N LEU A 1036 29.96 -45.77 9.78
CA LEU A 1036 28.52 -45.78 9.54
C LEU A 1036 28.06 -47.15 9.02
N GLU A 1037 27.13 -47.78 9.72
CA GLU A 1037 26.47 -49.01 9.24
C GLU A 1037 25.34 -48.69 8.25
N SER A 1038 24.76 -49.70 7.62
CA SER A 1038 23.52 -49.53 6.86
C SER A 1038 22.39 -49.09 7.79
N GLU A 1039 21.53 -48.17 7.33
CA GLU A 1039 20.51 -47.52 8.15
C GLU A 1039 19.18 -47.41 7.41
N ASN A 1040 18.07 -47.53 8.13
CA ASN A 1040 16.72 -47.31 7.62
C ASN A 1040 16.07 -46.10 8.31
N VAL A 1041 16.10 -44.96 7.63
CA VAL A 1041 15.66 -43.63 8.07
C VAL A 1041 14.17 -43.48 7.77
N THR A 1042 13.35 -44.24 8.50
CA THR A 1042 11.93 -44.47 8.20
C THR A 1042 10.98 -43.29 8.46
N GLY A 1043 11.42 -42.25 9.18
CA GLY A 1043 10.75 -40.95 9.25
C GLY A 1043 10.98 -40.14 7.98
N TYR A 1044 12.22 -40.10 7.51
CA TYR A 1044 12.60 -39.39 6.27
C TYR A 1044 12.18 -40.14 5.00
N GLY A 1045 11.96 -41.46 5.10
CA GLY A 1045 11.57 -42.32 3.98
C GLY A 1045 12.76 -42.82 3.15
N LEU A 1046 13.95 -42.92 3.74
CA LEU A 1046 15.18 -43.32 3.05
C LEU A 1046 15.81 -44.57 3.68
N ALA A 1047 16.21 -45.54 2.85
CA ALA A 1047 17.09 -46.63 3.26
C ALA A 1047 18.49 -46.44 2.65
N VAL A 1048 19.53 -46.48 3.48
CA VAL A 1048 20.93 -46.36 3.06
C VAL A 1048 21.64 -47.69 3.32
N MET A 1049 22.06 -48.36 2.25
CA MET A 1049 22.88 -49.56 2.33
C MET A 1049 24.35 -49.18 2.12
N ARG A 1050 25.17 -49.34 3.15
CA ARG A 1050 26.60 -49.03 3.16
C ARG A 1050 27.39 -50.33 3.22
N ASP A 1051 28.31 -50.52 2.27
CA ASP A 1051 29.26 -51.63 2.22
C ASP A 1051 30.56 -51.16 1.53
N GLY A 1052 31.66 -51.85 1.81
CA GLY A 1052 33.00 -51.55 1.33
C GLY A 1052 33.85 -50.76 2.32
N ASP A 1053 35.17 -50.95 2.23
CA ASP A 1053 36.16 -50.18 2.96
C ASP A 1053 36.68 -49.06 2.06
N ASN A 1054 36.88 -47.86 2.62
CA ASN A 1054 37.63 -46.82 1.94
C ASN A 1054 39.11 -47.20 1.96
N ILE A 1055 39.54 -48.00 0.97
CA ILE A 1055 40.95 -48.30 0.74
C ILE A 1055 41.57 -47.05 0.13
N THR A 1056 41.92 -46.09 0.96
CA THR A 1056 42.88 -45.05 0.59
C THR A 1056 44.19 -45.77 0.32
N ILE A 1057 44.43 -46.16 -0.94
CA ILE A 1057 45.76 -46.58 -1.36
C ILE A 1057 46.58 -45.30 -1.40
N ASP A 1058 47.32 -45.07 -0.33
CA ASP A 1058 48.27 -43.97 -0.25
C ASP A 1058 49.38 -44.23 -1.27
N PHE A 1059 49.22 -43.67 -2.47
CA PHE A 1059 50.25 -43.74 -3.49
C PHE A 1059 51.26 -42.62 -3.26
N GLY A 1060 52.42 -42.98 -2.73
CA GLY A 1060 53.56 -42.08 -2.59
C GLY A 1060 53.80 -41.60 -1.16
N ILE A 1061 54.68 -40.61 -1.04
CA ILE A 1061 54.99 -39.93 0.23
C ILE A 1061 54.08 -38.70 0.29
N ASN A 1062 53.16 -38.66 1.27
CA ASN A 1062 52.40 -37.45 1.56
C ASN A 1062 53.27 -36.48 2.34
N TYR A 1063 53.50 -35.30 1.77
CA TYR A 1063 54.13 -34.19 2.46
C TYR A 1063 53.04 -33.22 2.94
N GLU A 1064 53.08 -32.89 4.23
CA GLU A 1064 52.24 -31.83 4.76
C GLU A 1064 52.67 -30.49 4.13
N PHE A 1065 51.75 -29.77 3.51
CA PHE A 1065 52.06 -28.51 2.81
C PHE A 1065 52.79 -27.50 3.71
N MET A 1066 52.47 -27.50 5.00
CA MET A 1066 53.06 -26.65 6.04
C MET A 1066 54.53 -26.95 6.34
N VAL A 1067 55.00 -28.16 6.05
CA VAL A 1067 56.40 -28.56 6.27
C VAL A 1067 57.21 -28.60 4.98
N LEU A 1068 56.60 -28.27 3.84
CA LEU A 1068 57.33 -28.14 2.59
C LEU A 1068 58.34 -26.99 2.72
N PRO A 1069 59.64 -27.25 2.48
CA PRO A 1069 60.64 -26.19 2.51
C PRO A 1069 60.33 -25.16 1.42
N ILE A 1070 60.35 -23.87 1.79
CA ILE A 1070 60.27 -22.80 0.79
C ILE A 1070 61.59 -22.77 0.01
N SER A 1071 61.54 -22.97 -1.32
CA SER A 1071 62.70 -22.82 -2.20
C SER A 1071 63.05 -21.37 -2.45
N SER A 1072 62.03 -20.55 -2.68
CA SER A 1072 62.18 -19.12 -2.95
C SER A 1072 60.88 -18.40 -2.63
N SER A 1073 61.00 -17.16 -2.16
CA SER A 1073 59.86 -16.27 -2.01
C SER A 1073 60.29 -14.85 -2.34
N SER A 1074 59.42 -14.08 -2.98
CA SER A 1074 59.65 -12.65 -3.25
C SER A 1074 59.28 -11.76 -2.07
N VAL A 1075 58.46 -12.26 -1.13
CA VAL A 1075 58.00 -11.57 0.09
C VAL A 1075 57.97 -12.53 1.28
N GLU A 1076 57.73 -12.02 2.48
CA GLU A 1076 57.57 -12.86 3.68
C GLU A 1076 56.40 -13.84 3.48
N VAL A 1077 56.60 -15.09 3.92
CA VAL A 1077 55.55 -16.11 3.95
C VAL A 1077 55.33 -16.48 5.41
N LYS A 1078 54.17 -16.11 5.94
CA LYS A 1078 53.78 -16.48 7.30
C LYS A 1078 53.12 -17.84 7.27
N MET A 1079 53.68 -18.76 8.03
CA MET A 1079 53.08 -20.07 8.26
C MET A 1079 52.15 -19.97 9.45
N PHE A 1080 50.92 -20.45 9.28
CA PHE A 1080 49.94 -20.59 10.34
C PHE A 1080 49.66 -22.08 10.55
N PRO A 1081 50.46 -22.77 11.39
CA PRO A 1081 50.36 -24.23 11.60
C PRO A 1081 48.95 -24.67 11.98
N ASN A 1082 48.26 -23.85 12.78
CA ASN A 1082 46.99 -24.19 13.39
C ASN A 1082 45.80 -24.19 12.40
N ASN A 1083 45.91 -23.51 11.25
CA ASN A 1083 44.88 -23.50 10.20
C ASN A 1083 45.42 -23.96 8.83
N ARG A 1084 46.62 -24.54 8.81
CA ARG A 1084 47.30 -25.08 7.61
C ARG A 1084 47.38 -24.12 6.44
N THR A 1085 47.56 -22.84 6.75
CA THR A 1085 47.65 -21.79 5.74
C THR A 1085 49.06 -21.25 5.68
N ALA A 1086 49.60 -21.16 4.47
CA ALA A 1086 50.75 -20.33 4.16
C ALA A 1086 50.24 -19.03 3.55
N GLN A 1087 50.45 -17.91 4.23
CA GLN A 1087 50.07 -16.60 3.73
C GLN A 1087 51.28 -15.94 3.08
N LEU A 1088 51.16 -15.65 1.80
CA LEU A 1088 52.09 -14.80 1.07
C LEU A 1088 51.74 -13.34 1.37
N GLU A 1089 52.63 -12.59 2.01
CA GLU A 1089 52.44 -11.17 2.34
C GLU A 1089 52.60 -10.28 1.10
N ALA A 1090 51.79 -10.53 0.06
CA ALA A 1090 51.88 -9.84 -1.21
C ALA A 1090 51.18 -8.48 -1.15
N ILE A 1091 51.89 -7.43 -1.56
CA ILE A 1091 51.43 -6.03 -1.63
C ILE A 1091 51.35 -5.50 -3.06
N GLN A 1092 51.80 -6.28 -4.05
CA GLN A 1092 51.79 -5.91 -5.47
C GLN A 1092 51.70 -7.16 -6.38
N GLY A 1093 51.18 -6.97 -7.59
CA GLY A 1093 51.05 -8.06 -8.57
C GLY A 1093 52.41 -8.58 -9.05
N GLY A 1094 52.60 -9.90 -9.02
CA GLY A 1094 53.83 -10.57 -9.45
C GLY A 1094 54.67 -11.18 -8.32
N GLU A 1095 54.26 -10.98 -7.07
CA GLU A 1095 54.88 -11.61 -5.91
C GLU A 1095 54.53 -13.11 -5.82
N HIS A 1096 55.49 -13.92 -5.38
CA HIS A 1096 55.41 -15.37 -5.44
C HIS A 1096 56.09 -16.04 -4.24
N VAL A 1097 55.66 -17.26 -3.95
CA VAL A 1097 56.37 -18.25 -3.12
C VAL A 1097 56.46 -19.55 -3.90
N SER A 1098 57.56 -20.27 -3.73
CA SER A 1098 57.78 -21.58 -4.30
C SER A 1098 58.18 -22.56 -3.20
N PHE A 1099 57.65 -23.77 -3.27
CA PHE A 1099 57.88 -24.84 -2.31
C PHE A 1099 58.68 -25.97 -2.98
N LEU A 1100 59.55 -26.60 -2.22
CA LEU A 1100 60.25 -27.83 -2.61
C LEU A 1100 59.41 -29.04 -2.24
N PHE A 1101 59.25 -29.95 -3.19
CA PHE A 1101 58.74 -31.30 -2.97
C PHE A 1101 59.68 -32.28 -3.68
N ASP A 1102 59.98 -33.42 -3.06
CA ASP A 1102 60.84 -34.48 -3.62
C ASP A 1102 60.04 -35.48 -4.47
#